data_AF-A0A3M7DF24-F1
#
_entry.id   AF-A0A3M7DF24-F1
#
_cell.length_a   1.000
_cell.length_b   1.000
_cell.length_c   1.000
_cell.angle_alpha   90.00
_cell.angle_beta   90.00
_cell.angle_gamma   90.00
#
_symmetry.space_group_name_H-M   'P 1'
#
loop_
_entity.id
_entity.type
_entity.pdbx_description
1 polymer ?
#
loop_
_entity_poly.entity_id
_entity_poly.type
_entity_poly.pdbx_seq_one_letter_code
_entity_poly.pdbx_strand_id
1 'polypeptide(L)'
;MPYDAIRLLVIYIANILGADEQLKGIVGIDITGPALDLLLNLLLALLAVGGEAEQLVLFDVEVEEDVVEVDDDVLLAITDDDEEGTVLGGGVVADEGGDARVDGFLGHAGDGRQRMAATGHLWTVTSPVQMRGISSSAHGGLEVPRKYAQLGGRGEMIAGRGPGGWVDAQPTFSSSFKVPANFPTMIDVLPLQLAGRLNGPPRVKDTPRLAPEEHDDMDRTKWPAISGFVIGTYLLCRSVPGTFAFDKPLHTSVTVLATCAATLLLLGRILPREAGAAQSDQRYDAVPLEDVGGERSSRESSPIREDVRYPSSLRKLRILFLILVIAICARVATLKEMVENPQCAALTWEPLIPLALAIGDYWTIQRHSKRMNAEDYENNVYDDIQGAFVSSRYRYLVTAGVLSLSSLLVLAKARSVGSTYICAATLPHTWMVPASQHFGTFLDLTIMYYVSQLLHQYEARGQRSVGLRFVSIGWAALFSAAVMLGVLGTTYLLAGPPDRRRLVGMSSLYVWSLFRFDLLASFTATCTLFTIYHIGIMSASMIAAFVSTATITTSFAWNNAHPFPPTSTGLGLLAITMAVISFTVYIHVDTSDRSHSLRTFRAVPAWLYLILAVIFIIHTSLWASHSSTVSYHPIDLLIYDAARHHEAYLNQTSSSTTLEEAVANYEVRYNRPPPPAFNHWYKYATARNSVVIDDFDSIHRDLLPFWSVPPEIIRERTYQLISNPWHDVAGVSIRGGKADVSPNVVPTHRWMVDGLVEMIGHFAEFLPDMDLAFNLNDECRVAVPFEDIEPMRKDAAHPRIVEGEAVQNRFSEGRAEQWKIVSEEPSQERVLKEMSWQKTFYEFGSIGCPPKSPARKDRTWNTGELCTTCTNPHSLGAFLANWTLAGNICHQPDLANLHGVYLSPAAFKASHELYPIFSQSKTHGFNDILYPSAWNYLDKARYEPSETYPDLEWREKNNTLFWRGATSEGVSQGFGSWKGMARQRFVHMTNHHLRDLNPSSSSSSSSTPPQPLLLPLPNQPPRSPPSTKHPEAEGTVHSPLLHYTLLPPSHLTTLLPTDLQIVETIARCGGRDCDDQTVEFSPLASPSDFQHHWQYRFLLDLDGAGFSGRFLPFLHSRSLPFKAGVFREWWDDRVTAWAHFVPVDVRGQGLWGTLGYFAGVRGSLGSEGEAVGDEEAAEGVGAGKGSGKKGLWVDVPPHEVEGEEIAERGRRWAGQVLRKEDMEIYFFRLLLEWGRLTDDGRDGIGFSS
;
A
#
# COMPACT_ATOMS: atom_id res chain seq x y z
N MET A 1 19.17 -18.32 2.67
CA MET A 1 18.94 -19.78 2.75
C MET A 1 17.98 -20.27 1.66
N PRO A 2 16.64 -20.13 1.72
CA PRO A 2 15.77 -20.68 0.68
C PRO A 2 15.98 -20.00 -0.70
N TYR A 3 16.22 -18.68 -0.69
CA TYR A 3 16.48 -17.89 -1.90
C TYR A 3 17.65 -18.45 -2.73
N ASP A 4 18.78 -18.73 -2.09
CA ASP A 4 20.02 -19.17 -2.74
C ASP A 4 19.87 -20.58 -3.32
N ALA A 5 19.19 -21.48 -2.60
CA ALA A 5 18.91 -22.84 -3.05
C ALA A 5 17.96 -22.87 -4.27
N ILE A 6 16.90 -22.05 -4.25
CA ILE A 6 15.96 -21.93 -5.38
C ILE A 6 16.65 -21.26 -6.57
N ARG A 7 17.45 -20.20 -6.34
CA ARG A 7 18.22 -19.52 -7.39
C ARG A 7 19.21 -20.47 -8.08
N LEU A 8 19.92 -21.29 -7.31
CA LEU A 8 20.80 -22.33 -7.85
C LEU A 8 20.02 -23.39 -8.64
N LEU A 9 18.86 -23.85 -8.14
CA LEU A 9 18.03 -24.82 -8.84
C LEU A 9 17.52 -24.29 -10.20
N VAL A 10 17.08 -23.03 -10.26
CA VAL A 10 16.59 -22.42 -11.51
C VAL A 10 17.74 -22.12 -12.47
N ILE A 11 18.92 -21.68 -11.99
CA ILE A 11 20.12 -21.56 -12.84
C ILE A 11 20.52 -22.93 -13.42
N TYR A 12 20.41 -24.00 -12.63
CA TYR A 12 20.69 -25.36 -13.09
C TYR A 12 19.71 -25.83 -14.18
N ILE A 13 18.40 -25.56 -14.00
CA ILE A 13 17.37 -25.87 -15.01
C ILE A 13 17.55 -25.02 -16.28
N ALA A 14 17.88 -23.73 -16.15
CA ALA A 14 18.16 -22.86 -17.29
C ALA A 14 19.39 -23.33 -18.08
N ASN A 15 20.45 -23.76 -17.40
CA ASN A 15 21.64 -24.33 -18.04
C ASN A 15 21.37 -25.68 -18.74
N ILE A 16 20.40 -26.47 -18.27
CA ILE A 16 19.94 -27.69 -18.95
C ILE A 16 19.13 -27.35 -20.21
N LEU A 17 18.27 -26.32 -20.15
CA LEU A 17 17.45 -25.89 -21.29
C LEU A 17 18.24 -25.10 -22.35
N GLY A 18 19.35 -24.46 -21.97
CA GLY A 18 20.31 -23.81 -22.87
C GLY A 18 21.39 -24.74 -23.43
N ALA A 19 21.30 -26.06 -23.21
CA ALA A 19 22.31 -27.02 -23.67
C ALA A 19 22.23 -27.31 -25.18
N ASP A 20 23.39 -27.56 -25.77
CA ASP A 20 23.64 -27.72 -27.21
C ASP A 20 22.88 -28.90 -27.86
N GLU A 21 22.78 -28.89 -29.20
CA GLU A 21 21.88 -29.74 -30.02
C GLU A 21 21.99 -31.25 -29.74
N GLN A 22 23.12 -31.73 -29.22
CA GLN A 22 23.33 -33.15 -28.90
C GLN A 22 22.33 -33.69 -27.87
N LEU A 23 21.75 -32.85 -26.99
CA LEU A 23 20.77 -33.33 -26.00
C LEU A 23 19.41 -33.71 -26.62
N LYS A 24 19.04 -33.09 -27.76
CA LYS A 24 17.78 -33.36 -28.48
C LYS A 24 17.66 -34.82 -28.89
N GLY A 25 18.77 -35.45 -29.27
CA GLY A 25 18.83 -36.86 -29.69
C GLY A 25 18.72 -37.89 -28.55
N ILE A 26 18.82 -37.47 -27.28
CA ILE A 26 18.86 -38.37 -26.12
C ILE A 26 17.52 -38.39 -25.36
N VAL A 27 16.84 -37.24 -25.28
CA VAL A 27 15.62 -37.09 -24.44
C VAL A 27 14.33 -37.41 -25.21
N GLY A 28 14.32 -37.28 -26.55
CA GLY A 28 13.18 -37.70 -27.39
C GLY A 28 11.91 -36.86 -27.24
N ILE A 29 11.99 -35.67 -26.64
CA ILE A 29 10.87 -34.72 -26.51
C ILE A 29 11.05 -33.62 -27.56
N ASP A 30 10.18 -33.62 -28.57
CA ASP A 30 10.10 -32.56 -29.57
C ASP A 30 9.30 -31.38 -29.02
N ILE A 31 9.99 -30.41 -28.41
CA ILE A 31 9.39 -29.19 -27.86
C ILE A 31 9.15 -28.20 -28.98
N THR A 32 7.95 -28.23 -29.57
CA THR A 32 7.51 -27.23 -30.55
C THR A 32 7.46 -25.83 -29.92
N GLY A 33 7.73 -24.79 -30.73
CA GLY A 33 7.88 -23.40 -30.28
C GLY A 33 6.86 -22.93 -29.23
N PRO A 34 5.53 -23.11 -29.43
CA PRO A 34 4.52 -22.69 -28.46
C PRO A 34 4.65 -23.32 -27.07
N ALA A 35 5.22 -24.52 -26.97
CA ALA A 35 5.50 -25.18 -25.69
C ALA A 35 6.77 -24.65 -25.03
N LEU A 36 7.78 -24.24 -25.81
CA LEU A 36 8.97 -23.57 -25.29
C LEU A 36 8.61 -22.16 -24.78
N ASP A 37 7.84 -21.40 -25.56
CA ASP A 37 7.34 -20.08 -25.16
C ASP A 37 6.51 -20.16 -23.88
N LEU A 38 5.57 -21.11 -23.79
CA LEU A 38 4.71 -21.27 -22.60
C LEU A 38 5.52 -21.73 -21.38
N LEU A 39 6.50 -22.62 -21.54
CA LEU A 39 7.40 -23.06 -20.47
C LEU A 39 8.27 -21.90 -19.96
N LEU A 40 8.87 -21.14 -20.88
CA LEU A 40 9.74 -20.01 -20.56
C LEU A 40 8.95 -18.89 -19.85
N ASN A 41 7.75 -18.56 -20.34
CA ASN A 41 6.89 -17.56 -19.72
C ASN A 41 6.35 -18.02 -18.34
N LEU A 42 6.10 -19.31 -18.12
CA LEU A 42 5.73 -19.82 -16.79
C LEU A 42 6.92 -19.86 -15.83
N LEU A 43 8.13 -20.15 -16.30
CA LEU A 43 9.35 -20.01 -15.49
C LEU A 43 9.65 -18.54 -15.15
N LEU A 44 9.45 -17.61 -16.09
CA LEU A 44 9.54 -16.17 -15.85
C LEU A 44 8.47 -15.67 -14.88
N ALA A 45 7.23 -16.15 -14.96
CA ALA A 45 6.17 -15.84 -14.00
C ALA A 45 6.45 -16.41 -12.60
N LEU A 46 7.11 -17.56 -12.49
CA LEU A 46 7.57 -18.13 -11.21
C LEU A 46 8.77 -17.34 -10.63
N LEU A 47 9.70 -16.87 -11.47
CA LEU A 47 10.76 -15.95 -11.06
C LEU A 47 10.22 -14.57 -10.64
N ALA A 48 9.15 -14.10 -11.30
CA ALA A 48 8.47 -12.83 -10.97
C ALA A 48 7.84 -12.79 -9.57
N VAL A 49 7.62 -13.95 -8.93
CA VAL A 49 7.22 -14.03 -7.52
C VAL A 49 8.25 -13.35 -6.60
N GLY A 50 9.55 -13.39 -6.98
CA GLY A 50 10.66 -12.78 -6.24
C GLY A 50 10.69 -11.24 -6.21
N GLY A 51 9.85 -10.56 -6.99
CA GLY A 51 9.64 -9.11 -6.90
C GLY A 51 10.47 -8.22 -7.85
N GLU A 52 11.48 -8.74 -8.55
CA GLU A 52 12.32 -7.93 -9.46
C GLU A 52 11.79 -7.83 -10.91
N ALA A 53 10.78 -8.61 -11.29
CA ALA A 53 10.39 -8.78 -12.71
C ALA A 53 9.50 -7.69 -13.31
N GLU A 54 9.11 -6.64 -12.56
CA GLU A 54 8.34 -5.52 -13.14
C GLU A 54 9.11 -4.74 -14.23
N GLN A 55 10.44 -4.87 -14.28
CA GLN A 55 11.27 -4.26 -15.33
C GLN A 55 11.41 -5.09 -16.61
N LEU A 56 10.70 -6.23 -16.74
CA LEU A 56 10.93 -7.20 -17.82
C LEU A 56 9.68 -7.57 -18.65
N VAL A 57 8.50 -7.00 -18.33
CA VAL A 57 7.26 -7.23 -19.10
C VAL A 57 6.51 -5.91 -19.38
N LEU A 58 7.26 -4.89 -19.78
CA LEU A 58 6.80 -3.71 -20.51
C LEU A 58 7.99 -3.22 -21.35
N PHE A 59 7.78 -2.88 -22.62
CA PHE A 59 8.78 -2.16 -23.40
C PHE A 59 8.77 -0.70 -22.94
N ASP A 60 9.70 -0.33 -22.06
CA ASP A 60 10.09 1.07 -21.93
C ASP A 60 10.73 1.48 -23.26
N VAL A 61 10.00 2.29 -24.04
CA VAL A 61 10.57 3.02 -25.16
C VAL A 61 11.21 4.27 -24.58
N GLU A 62 12.45 4.14 -24.12
CA GLU A 62 13.32 5.29 -23.89
C GLU A 62 13.50 6.00 -25.24
N VAL A 63 12.82 7.12 -25.41
CA VAL A 63 13.11 8.07 -26.49
C VAL A 63 14.29 8.90 -26.00
N GLU A 64 15.48 8.63 -26.54
CA GLU A 64 16.60 9.56 -26.42
C GLU A 64 16.23 10.87 -27.14
N GLU A 65 15.97 11.94 -26.37
CA GLU A 65 15.86 13.30 -26.90
C GLU A 65 17.26 13.83 -27.25
N ASP A 66 17.76 13.36 -28.39
CA ASP A 66 19.02 13.84 -28.97
C ASP A 66 18.84 15.30 -29.44
N VAL A 67 19.57 16.23 -28.82
CA VAL A 67 19.41 17.68 -29.05
C VAL A 67 19.98 18.07 -30.41
N VAL A 68 19.12 18.54 -31.31
CA VAL A 68 19.52 19.10 -32.61
C VAL A 68 18.88 20.47 -32.83
N GLU A 69 19.70 21.52 -32.80
CA GLU A 69 19.32 22.86 -33.25
C GLU A 69 19.18 22.90 -34.78
N VAL A 70 18.02 23.31 -35.30
CA VAL A 70 17.90 23.96 -36.62
C VAL A 70 16.85 25.07 -36.51
N ASP A 71 17.20 26.24 -37.00
CA ASP A 71 16.41 27.48 -36.89
C ASP A 71 15.54 27.76 -38.15
N ASP A 72 14.62 28.70 -37.97
CA ASP A 72 14.01 29.58 -38.99
C ASP A 72 13.05 29.06 -40.11
N ASP A 73 11.82 29.59 -40.04
CA ASP A 73 11.05 30.29 -41.09
C ASP A 73 10.02 29.56 -42.00
N VAL A 74 9.09 30.36 -42.55
CA VAL A 74 8.06 30.11 -43.59
C VAL A 74 6.70 29.48 -43.19
N LEU A 75 5.71 30.37 -42.92
CA LEU A 75 4.38 30.53 -43.60
C LEU A 75 3.55 29.26 -44.02
N LEU A 76 2.19 29.21 -43.95
CA LEU A 76 1.19 30.28 -44.11
C LEU A 76 -0.27 29.85 -43.68
N ALA A 77 -0.88 30.61 -42.74
CA ALA A 77 -2.31 31.01 -42.62
C ALA A 77 -3.53 30.02 -42.56
N ILE A 78 -4.67 30.64 -42.24
CA ILE A 78 -6.09 30.22 -42.29
C ILE A 78 -6.60 29.51 -41.02
N THR A 79 -7.45 30.10 -40.18
CA THR A 79 -8.06 31.47 -40.12
C THR A 79 -8.59 31.73 -38.70
N ASP A 80 -8.55 33.01 -38.28
CA ASP A 80 -9.54 33.84 -37.56
C ASP A 80 -10.39 33.24 -36.40
N ASP A 81 -10.69 33.93 -35.29
CA ASP A 81 -10.19 35.22 -34.78
C ASP A 81 -10.52 35.37 -33.28
N ASP A 82 -9.68 36.18 -32.63
CA ASP A 82 -9.68 36.73 -31.28
C ASP A 82 -10.87 37.71 -30.98
N GLU A 83 -10.98 38.53 -29.91
CA GLU A 83 -9.98 39.07 -28.96
C GLU A 83 -10.60 39.61 -27.63
N GLU A 84 -9.72 40.17 -26.80
CA GLU A 84 -9.79 40.98 -25.56
C GLU A 84 -10.92 42.04 -25.39
N GLY A 85 -11.11 42.73 -24.24
CA GLY A 85 -10.46 42.63 -22.91
C GLY A 85 -10.64 43.90 -22.04
N THR A 86 -9.75 44.06 -21.03
CA THR A 86 -8.96 45.27 -20.64
C THR A 86 -9.55 46.71 -20.79
N VAL A 87 -9.30 47.73 -19.92
CA VAL A 87 -8.61 47.86 -18.59
C VAL A 87 -8.76 49.31 -17.99
N LEU A 88 -8.29 49.52 -16.75
CA LEU A 88 -7.82 50.78 -16.09
C LEU A 88 -8.78 51.94 -15.67
N GLY A 89 -8.37 52.62 -14.58
CA GLY A 89 -8.73 54.01 -14.21
C GLY A 89 -9.72 54.16 -13.05
N GLY A 90 -9.44 54.82 -11.91
CA GLY A 90 -8.17 55.33 -11.37
C GLY A 90 -8.29 56.72 -10.70
N GLY A 91 -7.83 56.88 -9.45
CA GLY A 91 -7.44 58.19 -8.88
C GLY A 91 -8.11 58.69 -7.58
N VAL A 92 -7.34 58.62 -6.48
CA VAL A 92 -6.98 59.78 -5.60
C VAL A 92 -8.07 60.51 -4.77
N VAL A 93 -8.10 60.17 -3.46
CA VAL A 93 -8.05 61.05 -2.26
C VAL A 93 -9.29 61.83 -1.74
N ALA A 94 -9.40 61.87 -0.39
CA ALA A 94 -10.17 62.76 0.50
C ALA A 94 -11.71 62.60 0.55
N ASP A 95 -12.40 62.65 1.70
CA ASP A 95 -12.04 62.57 3.14
C ASP A 95 -13.36 62.35 3.96
N GLU A 96 -13.28 62.28 5.29
CA GLU A 96 -14.36 62.45 6.29
C GLU A 96 -15.63 61.55 6.25
N GLY A 97 -15.61 60.49 7.07
CA GLY A 97 -16.39 60.49 8.33
C GLY A 97 -17.83 59.92 8.38
N GLY A 98 -18.21 59.38 9.56
CA GLY A 98 -19.56 58.93 9.93
C GLY A 98 -19.92 57.53 9.40
N ASP A 99 -19.65 56.42 10.10
CA ASP A 99 -20.08 55.99 11.45
C ASP A 99 -21.59 55.78 11.63
N ALA A 100 -21.93 54.70 12.34
CA ALA A 100 -23.26 54.29 12.83
C ALA A 100 -24.37 53.95 11.80
N ARG A 101 -25.26 52.97 12.03
CA ARG A 101 -25.27 51.76 12.90
C ARG A 101 -26.55 50.94 12.64
N VAL A 102 -26.57 49.68 13.08
CA VAL A 102 -27.75 48.92 13.55
C VAL A 102 -28.82 48.51 12.51
N ASP A 103 -29.10 47.20 12.50
CA ASP A 103 -30.29 46.45 12.06
C ASP A 103 -30.89 46.65 10.63
N GLY A 104 -31.44 45.62 9.98
CA GLY A 104 -31.53 44.20 10.38
C GLY A 104 -32.71 43.47 9.72
N PHE A 105 -32.66 42.13 9.78
CA PHE A 105 -33.69 41.17 9.34
C PHE A 105 -34.03 41.04 7.83
N LEU A 106 -34.19 39.78 7.43
CA LEU A 106 -35.10 39.19 6.43
C LEU A 106 -35.33 39.91 5.07
N GLY A 107 -35.22 39.26 3.90
CA GLY A 107 -34.93 37.84 3.61
C GLY A 107 -35.91 37.25 2.58
N HIS A 108 -35.39 36.38 1.69
CA HIS A 108 -36.12 35.67 0.60
C HIS A 108 -36.84 36.54 -0.44
N ALA A 109 -36.98 36.19 -1.72
CA ALA A 109 -36.33 35.22 -2.63
C ALA A 109 -37.07 35.30 -3.99
N GLY A 110 -36.43 34.85 -5.08
CA GLY A 110 -37.09 34.62 -6.38
C GLY A 110 -37.29 35.87 -7.25
N ASP A 111 -37.60 35.75 -8.55
CA ASP A 111 -37.51 34.57 -9.44
C ASP A 111 -37.47 35.05 -10.92
N GLY A 112 -37.12 34.17 -11.85
CA GLY A 112 -37.18 34.39 -13.31
C GLY A 112 -35.91 35.05 -13.88
N ARG A 113 -35.14 34.48 -14.82
CA ARG A 113 -35.39 33.77 -16.10
C ARG A 113 -35.35 34.65 -17.37
N GLN A 114 -34.35 34.33 -18.19
CA GLN A 114 -34.38 34.22 -19.67
C GLN A 114 -34.08 35.43 -20.59
N ARG A 115 -32.95 35.26 -21.30
CA ARG A 115 -32.76 35.28 -22.78
C ARG A 115 -32.60 36.62 -23.55
N MET A 116 -31.47 36.65 -24.28
CA MET A 116 -31.30 37.06 -25.71
C MET A 116 -31.52 38.55 -26.08
N ALA A 117 -30.88 39.12 -27.12
CA ALA A 117 -29.65 38.82 -27.89
C ALA A 117 -29.34 39.98 -28.89
N ALA A 118 -28.20 39.89 -29.60
CA ALA A 118 -27.91 40.41 -30.96
C ALA A 118 -27.23 41.81 -31.16
N THR A 119 -26.09 41.76 -31.90
CA THR A 119 -25.59 42.68 -32.99
C THR A 119 -25.36 44.18 -32.74
N GLY A 120 -24.29 44.84 -33.26
CA GLY A 120 -23.08 44.39 -33.99
C GLY A 120 -22.51 45.44 -35.00
N HIS A 121 -21.23 45.30 -35.41
CA HIS A 121 -20.56 45.95 -36.59
C HIS A 121 -20.26 47.49 -36.58
N LEU A 122 -19.25 48.09 -37.27
CA LEU A 122 -18.02 47.67 -38.01
C LEU A 122 -17.19 48.93 -38.47
N TRP A 123 -15.93 48.77 -38.96
CA TRP A 123 -15.02 49.75 -39.68
C TRP A 123 -14.24 50.82 -38.85
N THR A 124 -13.00 51.30 -39.13
CA THR A 124 -11.70 50.79 -39.72
C THR A 124 -10.58 51.88 -39.78
N VAL A 125 -9.29 51.45 -39.83
CA VAL A 125 -8.14 52.01 -40.63
C VAL A 125 -7.51 53.39 -40.35
N THR A 126 -6.24 53.44 -39.90
CA THR A 126 -5.04 53.93 -40.66
C THR A 126 -3.68 53.72 -39.92
N SER A 127 -2.56 53.77 -40.65
CA SER A 127 -1.14 53.81 -40.19
C SER A 127 -0.49 55.15 -40.70
N PRO A 128 0.77 55.61 -40.37
CA PRO A 128 2.05 54.91 -40.65
C PRO A 128 3.36 55.26 -39.82
N VAL A 129 4.33 54.31 -39.78
CA VAL A 129 5.81 54.40 -40.04
C VAL A 129 6.71 55.55 -39.46
N GLN A 130 7.90 55.25 -38.86
CA GLN A 130 9.29 55.52 -39.42
C GLN A 130 10.56 55.40 -38.48
N MET A 131 11.45 54.40 -38.75
CA MET A 131 12.96 54.31 -38.70
C MET A 131 13.94 54.65 -37.52
N ARG A 132 14.91 53.70 -37.31
CA ARG A 132 16.39 53.79 -37.00
C ARG A 132 16.88 54.25 -35.58
N GLY A 133 18.03 53.79 -35.02
CA GLY A 133 19.06 52.77 -35.40
C GLY A 133 20.38 52.87 -34.57
N ILE A 134 21.47 52.10 -34.90
CA ILE A 134 22.91 52.14 -34.39
C ILE A 134 23.20 51.32 -33.07
N SER A 135 24.28 50.51 -32.86
CA SER A 135 25.36 49.89 -33.71
C SER A 135 26.21 48.74 -33.05
N SER A 136 26.88 47.97 -33.93
CA SER A 136 28.04 47.00 -33.88
C SER A 136 29.32 47.27 -33.03
N SER A 137 30.42 46.47 -32.98
CA SER A 137 30.73 44.99 -32.99
C SER A 137 32.27 44.67 -33.14
N ALA A 138 32.82 43.64 -32.46
CA ALA A 138 33.97 42.71 -32.76
C ALA A 138 35.35 43.13 -33.40
N HIS A 139 36.48 42.44 -33.04
CA HIS A 139 37.42 41.66 -33.95
C HIS A 139 38.85 41.27 -33.45
N GLY A 140 39.44 40.21 -34.05
CA GLY A 140 40.89 39.84 -34.12
C GLY A 140 41.34 38.59 -33.31
N GLY A 141 42.26 37.68 -33.72
CA GLY A 141 43.06 37.45 -34.96
C GLY A 141 43.88 36.12 -34.89
N LEU A 142 44.50 35.61 -35.99
CA LEU A 142 45.11 34.26 -36.12
C LEU A 142 46.67 34.20 -36.03
N GLU A 143 47.26 33.04 -35.67
CA GLU A 143 48.35 32.33 -36.43
C GLU A 143 48.70 30.89 -35.92
N VAL A 144 49.46 30.09 -36.70
CA VAL A 144 49.48 28.58 -36.76
C VAL A 144 50.79 28.06 -37.46
N PRO A 145 51.33 26.79 -37.39
CA PRO A 145 51.30 25.61 -36.46
C PRO A 145 52.71 25.00 -36.08
N ARG A 146 52.79 23.89 -35.27
CA ARG A 146 53.56 22.62 -35.58
C ARG A 146 53.54 21.49 -34.49
N LYS A 147 54.00 20.27 -34.86
CA LYS A 147 54.10 19.02 -34.05
C LYS A 147 55.55 18.71 -33.60
N TYR A 148 55.79 17.92 -32.53
CA TYR A 148 56.47 16.59 -32.56
C TYR A 148 56.77 15.92 -31.18
N ALA A 149 56.41 14.63 -31.06
CA ALA A 149 57.00 13.47 -30.35
C ALA A 149 57.86 13.48 -29.04
N GLN A 150 57.41 12.63 -28.08
CA GLN A 150 58.12 11.48 -27.43
C GLN A 150 59.25 11.60 -26.34
N LEU A 151 59.17 10.60 -25.42
CA LEU A 151 60.23 9.83 -24.73
C LEU A 151 61.02 10.38 -23.51
N GLY A 152 60.85 9.71 -22.35
CA GLY A 152 61.96 8.94 -21.74
C GLY A 152 62.37 9.20 -20.27
N GLY A 153 62.60 8.11 -19.49
CA GLY A 153 63.19 8.10 -18.12
C GLY A 153 62.14 7.81 -17.02
N ARG A 154 62.06 6.67 -16.32
CA ARG A 154 63.01 5.76 -15.62
C ARG A 154 63.68 6.32 -14.35
N GLY A 155 63.39 5.66 -13.22
CA GLY A 155 64.13 5.69 -11.95
C GLY A 155 63.72 4.50 -11.08
N GLU A 156 64.68 3.72 -10.58
CA GLU A 156 64.49 2.48 -9.81
C GLU A 156 64.59 2.77 -8.29
N MET A 157 63.72 2.28 -7.41
CA MET A 157 63.59 0.90 -6.87
C MET A 157 64.73 0.49 -5.91
N ILE A 158 64.41 0.28 -4.62
CA ILE A 158 65.07 -0.56 -3.58
C ILE A 158 64.39 -0.29 -2.22
N ALA A 159 64.34 -1.19 -1.22
CA ALA A 159 63.72 -2.52 -1.15
C ALA A 159 63.94 -3.17 0.24
N GLY A 160 62.89 -3.72 0.86
CA GLY A 160 62.95 -4.59 2.06
C GLY A 160 62.60 -3.92 3.40
N ARG A 161 62.01 -4.62 4.39
CA ARG A 161 61.54 -6.03 4.47
C ARG A 161 60.29 -6.15 5.36
N GLY A 162 59.43 -7.15 5.09
CA GLY A 162 58.46 -7.69 6.07
C GLY A 162 59.11 -8.76 6.99
N PRO A 163 58.37 -9.69 7.65
CA PRO A 163 56.92 -10.02 7.53
C PRO A 163 56.14 -9.84 8.86
N GLY A 164 54.81 -10.10 8.97
CA GLY A 164 53.79 -10.37 7.94
C GLY A 164 52.62 -11.26 8.42
N GLY A 165 51.44 -11.11 7.78
CA GLY A 165 50.26 -11.99 7.92
C GLY A 165 49.15 -11.49 8.86
N TRP A 166 47.86 -11.81 8.66
CA TRP A 166 47.16 -12.46 7.52
C TRP A 166 45.62 -12.30 7.66
N VAL A 167 44.88 -12.37 6.53
CA VAL A 167 43.42 -12.65 6.41
C VAL A 167 42.44 -11.57 6.92
N ASP A 168 41.40 -11.13 6.19
CA ASP A 168 41.12 -11.18 4.74
C ASP A 168 40.15 -10.04 4.34
N ALA A 169 40.06 -9.72 3.04
CA ALA A 169 39.20 -8.67 2.50
C ALA A 169 38.43 -9.12 1.23
N GLN A 170 37.42 -8.35 0.84
CA GLN A 170 36.50 -8.68 -0.27
C GLN A 170 37.18 -8.65 -1.66
N PRO A 171 36.78 -9.53 -2.60
CA PRO A 171 37.28 -9.51 -3.97
C PRO A 171 36.45 -8.58 -4.88
N THR A 172 37.02 -7.46 -5.28
CA THR A 172 36.59 -6.75 -6.50
C THR A 172 37.13 -7.49 -7.72
N PHE A 173 36.30 -7.74 -8.74
CA PHE A 173 36.73 -8.35 -10.00
C PHE A 173 36.45 -7.42 -11.19
N SER A 174 37.53 -7.03 -11.87
CA SER A 174 37.49 -6.51 -13.24
C SER A 174 38.23 -7.47 -14.16
N SER A 175 37.65 -7.77 -15.32
CA SER A 175 38.27 -8.65 -16.32
C SER A 175 37.90 -8.21 -17.74
N SER A 176 38.86 -7.61 -18.43
CA SER A 176 38.68 -7.17 -19.81
C SER A 176 38.64 -8.36 -20.78
N PHE A 177 37.56 -8.48 -21.55
CA PHE A 177 37.50 -9.39 -22.71
C PHE A 177 37.41 -8.62 -24.03
N LYS A 178 38.06 -9.13 -25.08
CA LYS A 178 38.11 -8.48 -26.40
C LYS A 178 36.95 -8.93 -27.28
N VAL A 179 36.25 -7.97 -27.88
CA VAL A 179 35.24 -8.20 -28.91
C VAL A 179 35.90 -8.39 -30.28
N PRO A 180 35.59 -9.45 -31.04
CA PRO A 180 35.79 -9.51 -32.48
C PRO A 180 34.56 -8.91 -33.19
N ALA A 181 34.75 -7.88 -34.02
CA ALA A 181 33.68 -7.31 -34.83
C ALA A 181 33.48 -8.11 -36.13
N ASN A 182 32.23 -8.36 -36.52
CA ASN A 182 31.69 -8.37 -37.90
C ASN A 182 30.34 -9.11 -37.99
N PHE A 183 29.23 -8.37 -38.10
CA PHE A 183 28.03 -8.76 -38.86
C PHE A 183 27.38 -7.47 -39.42
N PRO A 184 26.83 -7.47 -40.66
CA PRO A 184 26.44 -6.24 -41.34
C PRO A 184 25.00 -5.80 -41.05
N THR A 185 24.75 -4.51 -41.19
CA THR A 185 23.41 -3.91 -41.22
C THR A 185 22.73 -4.13 -42.57
N MET A 186 21.40 -4.28 -42.56
CA MET A 186 20.56 -3.92 -43.71
C MET A 186 19.12 -3.64 -43.28
N ILE A 187 18.64 -2.46 -43.64
CA ILE A 187 17.22 -2.11 -43.73
C ILE A 187 16.96 -1.99 -45.23
N ASP A 188 15.92 -2.64 -45.77
CA ASP A 188 15.16 -1.98 -46.85
C ASP A 188 13.75 -2.55 -47.12
N VAL A 189 12.97 -1.66 -47.68
CA VAL A 189 11.51 -1.60 -47.89
C VAL A 189 10.94 -2.62 -48.91
N LEU A 190 9.60 -2.79 -48.84
CA LEU A 190 8.66 -3.44 -49.79
C LEU A 190 9.10 -3.56 -51.26
N PRO A 191 8.45 -4.51 -51.97
CA PRO A 191 7.81 -4.14 -53.25
C PRO A 191 6.32 -4.46 -53.35
N LEU A 192 5.56 -3.50 -53.87
CA LEU A 192 4.27 -3.67 -54.54
C LEU A 192 4.51 -4.10 -56.00
N GLN A 193 3.67 -4.98 -56.57
CA GLN A 193 3.54 -5.04 -58.04
C GLN A 193 2.16 -5.55 -58.49
N LEU A 194 1.69 -5.00 -59.62
CA LEU A 194 0.42 -5.34 -60.28
C LEU A 194 0.61 -6.25 -61.51
N ALA A 195 -0.50 -6.80 -61.98
CA ALA A 195 -0.58 -7.88 -62.95
C ALA A 195 0.04 -7.60 -64.35
N GLY A 196 0.57 -8.66 -64.97
CA GLY A 196 0.84 -8.77 -66.40
C GLY A 196 0.47 -10.17 -66.93
N ARG A 197 -0.13 -10.25 -68.12
CA ARG A 197 -0.47 -11.51 -68.82
C ARG A 197 0.51 -11.76 -69.97
N LEU A 198 0.83 -13.03 -70.28
CA LEU A 198 0.59 -13.67 -71.60
C LEU A 198 1.16 -15.11 -71.73
N ASN A 199 0.25 -16.07 -71.96
CA ASN A 199 0.30 -17.28 -72.80
C ASN A 199 1.57 -18.19 -72.90
N GLY A 200 1.42 -19.48 -72.54
CA GLY A 200 2.32 -20.58 -72.94
C GLY A 200 1.94 -21.96 -72.35
N PRO A 201 1.49 -22.97 -73.13
CA PRO A 201 1.00 -24.27 -72.62
C PRO A 201 1.88 -25.49 -73.03
N PRO A 202 1.51 -26.74 -72.68
CA PRO A 202 1.09 -27.26 -71.37
C PRO A 202 1.86 -28.55 -70.97
N ARG A 203 1.67 -29.06 -69.74
CA ARG A 203 1.85 -30.50 -69.46
C ARG A 203 0.90 -31.01 -68.37
N VAL A 204 0.23 -32.12 -68.65
CA VAL A 204 -0.76 -32.77 -67.79
C VAL A 204 -0.07 -33.74 -66.82
N LYS A 205 -0.54 -33.75 -65.56
CA LYS A 205 -0.52 -34.94 -64.69
C LYS A 205 -1.63 -34.82 -63.65
N ASP A 206 -2.47 -35.84 -63.56
CA ASP A 206 -3.63 -35.87 -62.68
C ASP A 206 -3.25 -36.34 -61.26
N THR A 207 -3.79 -35.65 -60.26
CA THR A 207 -3.92 -36.12 -58.87
C THR A 207 -5.17 -35.49 -58.24
N PRO A 208 -5.85 -36.17 -57.29
CA PRO A 208 -7.19 -35.79 -56.86
C PRO A 208 -7.22 -34.53 -55.97
N ARG A 209 -8.38 -33.87 -55.93
CA ARG A 209 -8.62 -32.68 -55.10
C ARG A 209 -8.66 -33.06 -53.62
N LEU A 210 -7.84 -32.39 -52.81
CA LEU A 210 -8.07 -32.28 -51.37
C LEU A 210 -9.21 -31.29 -51.08
N ALA A 211 -9.87 -31.49 -49.93
CA ALA A 211 -10.83 -30.55 -49.36
C ALA A 211 -10.09 -29.33 -48.74
N PRO A 212 -10.74 -28.16 -48.57
CA PRO A 212 -10.07 -26.92 -48.17
C PRO A 212 -9.57 -26.91 -46.72
N GLU A 213 -8.53 -26.09 -46.47
CA GLU A 213 -7.77 -25.97 -45.22
C GLU A 213 -8.50 -25.21 -44.09
N GLU A 214 -9.83 -25.28 -44.03
CA GLU A 214 -10.66 -24.45 -43.13
C GLU A 214 -10.57 -24.86 -41.64
N HIS A 215 -9.88 -25.96 -41.32
CA HIS A 215 -9.80 -26.51 -39.96
C HIS A 215 -8.49 -26.20 -39.21
N ASP A 216 -7.45 -25.67 -39.87
CA ASP A 216 -6.11 -25.54 -39.29
C ASP A 216 -5.87 -24.15 -38.65
N ASP A 217 -6.31 -23.06 -39.29
CA ASP A 217 -6.17 -21.69 -38.77
C ASP A 217 -6.92 -21.46 -37.43
N MET A 218 -7.94 -22.27 -37.13
CA MET A 218 -8.74 -22.13 -35.90
C MET A 218 -8.03 -22.69 -34.65
N ASP A 219 -7.10 -23.64 -34.77
CA ASP A 219 -6.25 -24.08 -33.65
C ASP A 219 -5.05 -23.13 -33.43
N ARG A 220 -4.66 -22.32 -34.43
CA ARG A 220 -3.53 -21.35 -34.34
C ARG A 220 -3.84 -20.15 -33.43
N THR A 221 -5.08 -19.68 -33.43
CA THR A 221 -5.56 -18.53 -32.63
C THR A 221 -5.90 -18.89 -31.18
N LYS A 222 -6.17 -20.16 -30.91
CA LYS A 222 -6.56 -20.70 -29.61
C LYS A 222 -5.45 -20.63 -28.55
N TRP A 223 -4.22 -21.01 -28.88
CA TRP A 223 -3.11 -21.05 -27.90
C TRP A 223 -2.68 -19.66 -27.39
N PRO A 224 -2.51 -18.63 -28.25
CA PRO A 224 -2.24 -17.27 -27.79
C PRO A 224 -3.33 -16.72 -26.85
N ALA A 225 -4.61 -17.04 -27.11
CA ALA A 225 -5.71 -16.62 -26.25
C ALA A 225 -5.64 -17.25 -24.85
N ILE A 226 -5.34 -18.56 -24.75
CA ILE A 226 -5.19 -19.26 -23.48
C ILE A 226 -3.96 -18.74 -22.71
N SER A 227 -2.81 -18.58 -23.38
CA SER A 227 -1.60 -18.04 -22.76
C SER A 227 -1.80 -16.61 -22.24
N GLY A 228 -2.39 -15.72 -23.04
CA GLY A 228 -2.72 -14.35 -22.64
C GLY A 228 -3.72 -14.29 -21.48
N PHE A 229 -4.68 -15.21 -21.43
CA PHE A 229 -5.65 -15.33 -20.32
C PHE A 229 -4.98 -15.80 -19.01
N VAL A 230 -4.08 -16.78 -19.08
CA VAL A 230 -3.30 -17.24 -17.90
C VAL A 230 -2.38 -16.13 -17.37
N ILE A 231 -1.61 -15.48 -18.26
CA ILE A 231 -0.69 -14.39 -17.89
C ILE A 231 -1.49 -13.19 -17.34
N GLY A 232 -2.58 -12.80 -18.00
CA GLY A 232 -3.46 -11.72 -17.53
C GLY A 232 -4.08 -12.01 -16.16
N THR A 233 -4.52 -13.24 -15.92
CA THR A 233 -5.06 -13.67 -14.61
C THR A 233 -3.99 -13.60 -13.52
N TYR A 234 -2.77 -14.08 -13.78
CA TYR A 234 -1.64 -13.98 -12.85
C TYR A 234 -1.28 -12.52 -12.52
N LEU A 235 -1.14 -11.66 -13.55
CA LEU A 235 -0.78 -10.26 -13.39
C LEU A 235 -1.89 -9.46 -12.68
N LEU A 236 -3.17 -9.75 -12.94
CA LEU A 236 -4.27 -9.15 -12.17
C LEU A 236 -4.24 -9.59 -10.70
N CYS A 237 -4.02 -10.88 -10.41
CA CYS A 237 -3.89 -11.35 -9.03
C CYS A 237 -2.73 -10.70 -8.26
N ARG A 238 -1.66 -10.30 -8.96
CA ARG A 238 -0.50 -9.60 -8.37
C ARG A 238 -0.67 -8.08 -8.27
N SER A 239 -1.35 -7.43 -9.20
CA SER A 239 -1.51 -5.96 -9.25
C SER A 239 -2.74 -5.43 -8.50
N VAL A 240 -3.81 -6.23 -8.38
CA VAL A 240 -5.04 -5.83 -7.68
C VAL A 240 -4.80 -5.37 -6.23
N PRO A 241 -3.95 -6.00 -5.38
CA PRO A 241 -3.78 -5.57 -3.99
C PRO A 241 -3.15 -4.18 -3.80
N GLY A 242 -2.42 -3.67 -4.80
CA GLY A 242 -1.62 -2.43 -4.70
C GLY A 242 -2.05 -1.28 -5.62
N THR A 243 -3.14 -1.41 -6.38
CA THR A 243 -3.52 -0.43 -7.41
C THR A 243 -4.36 0.74 -6.88
N PHE A 244 -4.04 1.98 -7.29
CA PHE A 244 -4.86 3.17 -7.02
C PHE A 244 -6.17 3.19 -7.81
N ALA A 245 -6.34 2.32 -8.82
CA ALA A 245 -7.57 2.21 -9.60
C ALA A 245 -8.83 1.95 -8.73
N PHE A 246 -8.67 1.45 -7.51
CA PHE A 246 -9.78 1.26 -6.56
C PHE A 246 -10.15 2.50 -5.73
N ASP A 247 -9.38 3.60 -5.73
CA ASP A 247 -9.78 4.83 -5.02
C ASP A 247 -10.98 5.57 -5.68
N LYS A 248 -11.32 5.23 -6.93
CA LYS A 248 -12.52 5.73 -7.65
C LYS A 248 -13.18 4.62 -8.48
N PRO A 249 -13.78 3.59 -7.86
CA PRO A 249 -14.17 2.35 -8.54
C PRO A 249 -15.19 2.57 -9.68
N LEU A 250 -16.05 3.59 -9.58
CA LEU A 250 -16.98 3.98 -10.65
C LEU A 250 -16.29 4.52 -11.90
N HIS A 251 -15.24 5.33 -11.74
CA HIS A 251 -14.51 5.92 -12.86
C HIS A 251 -13.70 4.84 -13.59
N THR A 252 -12.99 4.01 -12.83
CA THR A 252 -12.28 2.82 -13.32
C THR A 252 -13.20 1.85 -14.06
N SER A 253 -14.40 1.58 -13.51
CA SER A 253 -15.37 0.72 -14.19
C SER A 253 -15.87 1.33 -15.51
N VAL A 254 -16.01 2.65 -15.58
CA VAL A 254 -16.39 3.35 -16.82
C VAL A 254 -15.31 3.24 -17.89
N THR A 255 -14.04 3.48 -17.55
CA THR A 255 -12.96 3.40 -18.55
C THR A 255 -12.78 1.96 -19.04
N VAL A 256 -12.69 0.98 -18.13
CA VAL A 256 -12.48 -0.43 -18.49
C VAL A 256 -13.61 -0.95 -19.38
N LEU A 257 -14.87 -0.57 -19.12
CA LEU A 257 -15.99 -0.94 -19.99
C LEU A 257 -15.93 -0.22 -21.35
N ALA A 258 -15.46 1.02 -21.41
CA ALA A 258 -15.33 1.78 -22.65
C ALA A 258 -14.14 1.30 -23.53
N THR A 259 -13.01 0.95 -22.93
CA THR A 259 -11.83 0.41 -23.63
C THR A 259 -12.04 -1.04 -24.05
N CYS A 260 -12.64 -1.89 -23.20
CA CYS A 260 -13.14 -3.22 -23.62
C CYS A 260 -14.16 -3.11 -24.77
N ALA A 261 -15.06 -2.12 -24.75
CA ALA A 261 -15.95 -1.88 -25.87
C ALA A 261 -15.19 -1.49 -27.14
N ALA A 262 -14.21 -0.58 -27.04
CA ALA A 262 -13.41 -0.13 -28.17
C ALA A 262 -12.60 -1.27 -28.80
N THR A 263 -11.90 -2.09 -27.99
CA THR A 263 -11.13 -3.23 -28.51
C THR A 263 -12.02 -4.25 -29.23
N LEU A 264 -13.16 -4.63 -28.63
CA LEU A 264 -14.10 -5.59 -29.23
C LEU A 264 -14.78 -5.05 -30.51
N LEU A 265 -15.08 -3.74 -30.56
CA LEU A 265 -15.68 -3.09 -31.73
C LEU A 265 -14.66 -2.90 -32.87
N LEU A 266 -13.38 -2.65 -32.55
CA LEU A 266 -12.29 -2.62 -33.54
C LEU A 266 -11.99 -4.01 -34.08
N LEU A 267 -11.84 -5.00 -33.20
CA LEU A 267 -11.53 -6.38 -33.58
C LEU A 267 -12.63 -7.00 -34.45
N GLY A 268 -13.90 -6.67 -34.19
CA GLY A 268 -15.02 -7.06 -35.05
C GLY A 268 -15.11 -6.36 -36.42
N ARG A 269 -14.21 -5.41 -36.72
CA ARG A 269 -13.96 -4.89 -38.07
C ARG A 269 -12.78 -5.57 -38.78
N ILE A 270 -11.81 -6.07 -38.00
CA ILE A 270 -10.58 -6.72 -38.50
C ILE A 270 -10.83 -8.20 -38.78
N LEU A 271 -11.60 -8.88 -37.91
CA LEU A 271 -12.00 -10.28 -38.11
C LEU A 271 -12.77 -10.43 -39.43
N PRO A 272 -12.47 -11.45 -40.25
CA PRO A 272 -13.05 -11.59 -41.57
C PRO A 272 -14.58 -11.69 -41.48
N ARG A 273 -15.25 -10.88 -42.29
CA ARG A 273 -16.65 -11.13 -42.63
C ARG A 273 -16.67 -12.24 -43.66
N GLU A 274 -17.09 -13.44 -43.23
CA GLU A 274 -17.59 -14.49 -44.12
C GLU A 274 -18.59 -13.85 -45.10
N ALA A 275 -18.15 -13.61 -46.34
CA ALA A 275 -19.00 -13.14 -47.41
C ALA A 275 -19.90 -14.30 -47.80
N GLY A 276 -21.15 -14.28 -47.32
CA GLY A 276 -22.04 -15.43 -47.36
C GLY A 276 -22.11 -16.07 -48.75
N ALA A 277 -21.91 -17.39 -48.81
CA ALA A 277 -21.98 -18.20 -50.02
C ALA A 277 -23.43 -18.28 -50.56
N ALA A 278 -23.89 -17.17 -51.12
CA ALA A 278 -25.28 -16.92 -51.51
C ALA A 278 -25.45 -16.63 -53.01
N GLN A 279 -24.46 -16.96 -53.84
CA GLN A 279 -24.55 -16.98 -55.30
C GLN A 279 -23.40 -17.83 -55.90
N SER A 280 -23.64 -19.13 -56.15
CA SER A 280 -23.01 -19.97 -57.21
C SER A 280 -23.02 -21.48 -56.90
N ASP A 281 -24.19 -22.12 -56.87
CA ASP A 281 -24.35 -23.46 -57.49
C ASP A 281 -25.84 -23.80 -57.68
N GLN A 282 -26.48 -23.23 -58.72
CA GLN A 282 -27.64 -23.87 -59.35
C GLN A 282 -27.12 -24.91 -60.34
N ARG A 283 -26.54 -25.98 -59.81
CA ARG A 283 -26.09 -27.12 -60.60
C ARG A 283 -27.28 -28.05 -60.81
N TYR A 284 -27.64 -28.28 -62.07
CA TYR A 284 -28.61 -29.33 -62.40
C TYR A 284 -27.95 -30.69 -62.16
N ASP A 285 -28.48 -31.46 -61.21
CA ASP A 285 -28.15 -32.88 -61.09
C ASP A 285 -28.72 -33.64 -62.30
N ALA A 286 -27.83 -34.02 -63.22
CA ALA A 286 -28.16 -34.87 -64.34
C ALA A 286 -28.28 -36.32 -63.86
N VAL A 287 -29.52 -36.77 -63.65
CA VAL A 287 -29.84 -38.14 -63.22
C VAL A 287 -29.27 -39.16 -64.22
N PRO A 288 -28.41 -40.11 -63.80
CA PRO A 288 -27.96 -41.22 -64.64
C PRO A 288 -29.13 -42.08 -65.09
N LEU A 289 -29.13 -42.49 -66.37
CA LEU A 289 -30.34 -43.00 -67.04
C LEU A 289 -30.67 -44.48 -66.75
N GLU A 290 -30.20 -45.03 -65.63
CA GLU A 290 -30.05 -46.49 -65.43
C GLU A 290 -30.90 -47.06 -64.27
N ASP A 291 -31.30 -46.26 -63.27
CA ASP A 291 -32.13 -46.70 -62.13
C ASP A 291 -33.65 -46.56 -62.34
N VAL A 292 -34.16 -46.88 -63.54
CA VAL A 292 -35.60 -46.90 -63.84
C VAL A 292 -36.18 -48.30 -63.58
N GLY A 293 -36.38 -48.67 -62.31
CA GLY A 293 -36.82 -50.03 -61.96
C GLY A 293 -37.22 -50.34 -60.51
N GLY A 294 -38.20 -49.64 -59.93
CA GLY A 294 -38.75 -50.00 -58.60
C GLY A 294 -40.10 -49.35 -58.31
N GLU A 295 -41.09 -50.13 -57.87
CA GLU A 295 -42.48 -49.66 -57.69
C GLU A 295 -42.86 -49.39 -56.21
N ARG A 296 -43.46 -48.19 -55.99
CA ARG A 296 -44.47 -47.80 -54.98
C ARG A 296 -44.10 -47.27 -53.59
N SER A 297 -45.02 -46.39 -53.17
CA SER A 297 -45.43 -46.02 -51.80
C SER A 297 -44.50 -45.03 -51.07
N SER A 298 -45.00 -43.94 -50.47
CA SER A 298 -46.38 -43.46 -50.36
C SER A 298 -46.45 -41.97 -50.01
N ARG A 299 -47.56 -41.32 -50.39
CA ARG A 299 -48.13 -40.08 -49.79
C ARG A 299 -47.15 -39.17 -49.03
N GLU A 300 -46.65 -38.14 -49.71
CA GLU A 300 -46.39 -36.86 -49.05
C GLU A 300 -47.29 -35.78 -49.65
N SER A 301 -47.98 -35.05 -48.76
CA SER A 301 -48.78 -33.89 -49.10
C SER A 301 -47.89 -32.67 -49.24
N SER A 302 -48.03 -31.92 -50.33
CA SER A 302 -47.29 -30.68 -50.55
C SER A 302 -47.37 -29.74 -49.34
N PRO A 303 -46.24 -29.23 -48.81
CA PRO A 303 -46.26 -28.30 -47.69
C PRO A 303 -46.97 -27.00 -48.10
N ILE A 304 -47.98 -26.62 -47.32
CA ILE A 304 -48.80 -25.43 -47.56
C ILE A 304 -47.96 -24.16 -47.36
N ARG A 305 -48.22 -23.14 -48.18
CA ARG A 305 -47.52 -21.85 -48.23
C ARG A 305 -47.86 -20.93 -47.05
N GLU A 306 -47.65 -21.37 -45.80
CA GLU A 306 -48.10 -20.59 -44.64
C GLU A 306 -47.32 -20.88 -43.33
N ASP A 307 -46.08 -20.39 -43.19
CA ASP A 307 -45.61 -19.76 -41.92
C ASP A 307 -44.28 -18.97 -42.06
N VAL A 308 -44.33 -17.70 -42.52
CA VAL A 308 -43.15 -16.81 -42.50
C VAL A 308 -43.03 -16.13 -41.13
N ARG A 309 -42.45 -16.84 -40.14
CA ARG A 309 -42.24 -16.31 -38.78
C ARG A 309 -40.82 -15.82 -38.51
N TYR A 310 -40.53 -14.59 -38.92
CA TYR A 310 -39.36 -13.82 -38.47
C TYR A 310 -39.71 -12.59 -37.59
N PRO A 311 -40.17 -12.79 -36.33
CA PRO A 311 -40.00 -11.73 -35.32
C PRO A 311 -39.46 -12.19 -33.95
N SER A 312 -39.41 -13.50 -33.65
CA SER A 312 -39.15 -14.00 -32.29
C SER A 312 -37.67 -14.04 -31.89
N SER A 313 -36.76 -14.31 -32.84
CA SER A 313 -35.31 -14.42 -32.59
C SER A 313 -34.67 -13.07 -32.22
N LEU A 314 -34.97 -12.01 -32.98
CA LEU A 314 -34.47 -10.66 -32.68
C LEU A 314 -35.00 -10.12 -31.35
N ARG A 315 -36.23 -10.48 -30.96
CA ARG A 315 -36.78 -10.15 -29.64
C ARG A 315 -35.99 -10.84 -28.52
N LYS A 316 -35.68 -12.13 -28.67
CA LYS A 316 -34.80 -12.86 -27.73
C LYS A 316 -33.42 -12.20 -27.62
N LEU A 317 -32.74 -11.93 -28.75
CA LEU A 317 -31.40 -11.32 -28.76
C LEU A 317 -31.36 -9.96 -28.05
N ARG A 318 -32.38 -9.11 -28.26
CA ARG A 318 -32.53 -7.83 -27.53
C ARG A 318 -32.73 -8.01 -26.03
N ILE A 319 -33.46 -9.05 -25.61
CA ILE A 319 -33.65 -9.37 -24.19
C ILE A 319 -32.33 -9.85 -23.55
N LEU A 320 -31.56 -10.72 -24.21
CA LEU A 320 -30.24 -11.16 -23.72
C LEU A 320 -29.29 -9.96 -23.55
N PHE A 321 -29.25 -9.07 -24.54
CA PHE A 321 -28.47 -7.83 -24.50
C PHE A 321 -28.87 -6.91 -23.34
N LEU A 322 -30.17 -6.64 -23.17
CA LEU A 322 -30.66 -5.76 -22.10
C LEU A 322 -30.39 -6.34 -20.71
N ILE A 323 -30.54 -7.65 -20.51
CA ILE A 323 -30.22 -8.29 -19.23
C ILE A 323 -28.71 -8.23 -18.96
N LEU A 324 -27.86 -8.42 -19.98
CA LEU A 324 -26.40 -8.28 -19.83
C LEU A 324 -25.99 -6.86 -19.40
N VAL A 325 -26.56 -5.81 -20.03
CA VAL A 325 -26.31 -4.42 -19.62
C VAL A 325 -26.75 -4.16 -18.17
N ILE A 326 -27.95 -4.61 -17.80
CA ILE A 326 -28.47 -4.47 -16.42
C ILE A 326 -27.57 -5.19 -15.42
N ALA A 327 -27.11 -6.41 -15.74
CA ALA A 327 -26.24 -7.19 -14.87
C ALA A 327 -24.85 -6.55 -14.69
N ILE A 328 -24.27 -6.00 -15.76
CA ILE A 328 -22.98 -5.27 -15.69
C ILE A 328 -23.14 -4.01 -14.82
N CYS A 329 -24.15 -3.18 -15.05
CA CYS A 329 -24.40 -1.99 -14.23
C CYS A 329 -24.65 -2.34 -12.75
N ALA A 330 -25.39 -3.41 -12.47
CA ALA A 330 -25.60 -3.91 -11.12
C ALA A 330 -24.29 -4.42 -10.48
N ARG A 331 -23.43 -5.13 -11.23
CA ARG A 331 -22.14 -5.63 -10.71
C ARG A 331 -21.20 -4.49 -10.37
N VAL A 332 -21.12 -3.44 -11.21
CA VAL A 332 -20.37 -2.20 -10.91
C VAL A 332 -20.91 -1.52 -9.65
N ALA A 333 -22.24 -1.46 -9.47
CA ALA A 333 -22.84 -0.91 -8.25
C ALA A 333 -22.48 -1.73 -6.98
N THR A 334 -22.51 -3.07 -7.04
CA THR A 334 -22.07 -3.91 -5.91
C THR A 334 -20.56 -3.78 -5.65
N LEU A 335 -19.73 -3.67 -6.70
CA LEU A 335 -18.29 -3.50 -6.57
C LEU A 335 -17.94 -2.19 -5.85
N LYS A 336 -18.66 -1.10 -6.14
CA LYS A 336 -18.51 0.18 -5.42
C LYS A 336 -18.68 -0.01 -3.91
N GLU A 337 -19.77 -0.64 -3.46
CA GLU A 337 -20.05 -0.84 -2.03
C GLU A 337 -18.98 -1.71 -1.35
N MET A 338 -18.49 -2.75 -2.02
CA MET A 338 -17.39 -3.59 -1.52
C MET A 338 -16.08 -2.81 -1.36
N VAL A 339 -15.76 -1.94 -2.32
CA VAL A 339 -14.49 -1.17 -2.36
C VAL A 339 -14.52 0.06 -1.44
N GLU A 340 -15.70 0.61 -1.14
CA GLU A 340 -15.86 1.69 -0.16
C GLU A 340 -15.91 1.19 1.30
N ASN A 341 -16.22 -0.10 1.52
CA ASN A 341 -16.26 -0.71 2.86
C ASN A 341 -15.59 -2.12 2.96
N PRO A 342 -14.35 -2.30 2.47
CA PRO A 342 -13.70 -3.61 2.41
C PRO A 342 -13.40 -4.21 3.80
N GLN A 343 -13.34 -3.38 4.85
CA GLN A 343 -13.22 -3.85 6.24
C GLN A 343 -14.40 -4.72 6.69
N CYS A 344 -15.57 -4.59 6.05
CA CYS A 344 -16.76 -5.41 6.31
C CYS A 344 -16.91 -6.60 5.34
N ALA A 345 -15.87 -6.93 4.56
CA ALA A 345 -15.91 -8.01 3.57
C ALA A 345 -15.73 -9.40 4.21
N ALA A 346 -16.70 -10.27 3.95
CA ALA A 346 -16.65 -11.70 4.24
C ALA A 346 -15.88 -12.48 3.16
N LEU A 347 -15.75 -13.79 3.34
CA LEU A 347 -15.14 -14.70 2.36
C LEU A 347 -15.95 -14.70 1.04
N THR A 348 -15.30 -14.42 -0.09
CA THR A 348 -15.99 -14.34 -1.40
C THR A 348 -16.44 -15.73 -1.89
N TRP A 349 -17.53 -15.74 -2.65
CA TRP A 349 -18.08 -16.97 -3.25
C TRP A 349 -17.65 -17.16 -4.71
N GLU A 350 -16.84 -16.25 -5.25
CA GLU A 350 -16.29 -16.31 -6.61
C GLU A 350 -15.60 -17.67 -6.92
N PRO A 351 -14.90 -18.36 -6.00
CA PRO A 351 -14.36 -19.69 -6.28
C PRO A 351 -15.39 -20.80 -6.48
N LEU A 352 -16.67 -20.59 -6.15
CA LEU A 352 -17.76 -21.53 -6.44
C LEU A 352 -18.26 -21.46 -7.88
N ILE A 353 -17.79 -20.49 -8.69
CA ILE A 353 -18.23 -20.30 -10.08
C ILE A 353 -18.07 -21.57 -10.94
N PRO A 354 -16.93 -22.29 -10.96
CA PRO A 354 -16.79 -23.51 -11.75
C PRO A 354 -17.75 -24.62 -11.30
N LEU A 355 -18.00 -24.74 -9.99
CA LEU A 355 -18.96 -25.72 -9.45
C LEU A 355 -20.40 -25.38 -9.87
N ALA A 356 -20.81 -24.11 -9.82
CA ALA A 356 -22.12 -23.67 -10.28
C ALA A 356 -22.32 -23.93 -11.79
N LEU A 357 -21.28 -23.71 -12.60
CA LEU A 357 -21.28 -24.04 -14.03
C LEU A 357 -21.37 -25.56 -14.28
N ALA A 358 -20.62 -26.38 -13.53
CA ALA A 358 -20.68 -27.84 -13.60
C ALA A 358 -22.05 -28.41 -13.17
N ILE A 359 -22.72 -27.78 -12.21
CA ILE A 359 -24.13 -28.07 -11.87
C ILE A 359 -25.03 -27.75 -13.06
N GLY A 360 -24.87 -26.59 -13.70
CA GLY A 360 -25.63 -26.21 -14.91
C GLY A 360 -25.48 -27.23 -16.05
N ASP A 361 -24.24 -27.64 -16.35
CA ASP A 361 -23.92 -28.66 -17.36
C ASP A 361 -24.55 -30.03 -17.03
N TYR A 362 -24.48 -30.46 -15.77
CA TYR A 362 -25.12 -31.70 -15.32
C TYR A 362 -26.62 -31.72 -15.60
N TRP A 363 -27.35 -30.68 -15.18
CA TRP A 363 -28.81 -30.62 -15.31
C TRP A 363 -29.29 -30.47 -16.76
N THR A 364 -28.51 -29.82 -17.62
CA THR A 364 -28.90 -29.51 -19.00
C THR A 364 -28.44 -30.57 -20.01
N ILE A 365 -27.22 -31.10 -19.86
CA ILE A 365 -26.56 -31.98 -20.84
C ILE A 365 -26.39 -33.39 -20.26
N GLN A 366 -25.61 -33.56 -19.18
CA GLN A 366 -25.17 -34.92 -18.78
C GLN A 366 -26.29 -35.82 -18.25
N ARG A 367 -27.30 -35.24 -17.58
CA ARG A 367 -28.49 -35.96 -17.11
C ARG A 367 -29.25 -36.68 -18.23
N HIS A 368 -29.22 -36.11 -19.44
CA HIS A 368 -29.92 -36.63 -20.62
C HIS A 368 -29.02 -37.48 -21.54
N SER A 369 -27.70 -37.46 -21.35
CA SER A 369 -26.77 -38.28 -22.13
C SER A 369 -26.94 -39.77 -21.85
N LYS A 370 -26.94 -40.60 -22.91
CA LYS A 370 -27.01 -42.06 -22.80
C LYS A 370 -25.71 -42.63 -22.24
N ARG A 371 -25.79 -43.60 -21.33
CA ARG A 371 -24.62 -44.36 -20.89
C ARG A 371 -24.07 -45.14 -22.08
N MET A 372 -22.85 -44.83 -22.50
CA MET A 372 -22.07 -45.71 -23.36
C MET A 372 -21.81 -47.00 -22.57
N ASN A 373 -22.15 -48.15 -23.15
CA ASN A 373 -21.52 -49.40 -22.71
C ASN A 373 -20.11 -49.40 -23.29
N ALA A 374 -19.10 -49.71 -22.49
CA ALA A 374 -17.81 -50.10 -23.03
C ALA A 374 -17.95 -51.50 -23.63
N GLU A 375 -17.38 -51.71 -24.81
CA GLU A 375 -17.20 -53.04 -25.39
C GLU A 375 -15.86 -53.61 -24.90
N ASP A 376 -15.81 -54.93 -24.67
CA ASP A 376 -14.74 -55.56 -23.91
C ASP A 376 -13.35 -55.41 -24.57
N TYR A 377 -12.39 -54.92 -23.77
CA TYR A 377 -10.95 -54.99 -24.02
C TYR A 377 -10.25 -55.38 -22.72
N GLU A 378 -9.07 -56.01 -22.80
CA GLU A 378 -8.27 -56.44 -21.65
C GLU A 378 -7.58 -55.24 -20.95
N ASN A 379 -8.40 -54.38 -20.34
CA ASN A 379 -7.97 -53.24 -19.53
C ASN A 379 -7.37 -53.70 -18.20
N ASN A 380 -6.45 -52.92 -17.66
CA ASN A 380 -6.02 -53.09 -16.28
C ASN A 380 -7.09 -52.52 -15.32
N VAL A 381 -7.12 -52.97 -14.08
CA VAL A 381 -8.09 -52.48 -13.06
C VAL A 381 -8.03 -50.96 -12.89
N TYR A 382 -6.85 -50.36 -13.11
CA TYR A 382 -6.65 -48.91 -13.11
C TYR A 382 -7.35 -48.21 -14.29
N ASP A 383 -7.23 -48.78 -15.49
CA ASP A 383 -7.83 -48.24 -16.72
C ASP A 383 -9.36 -48.36 -16.71
N ASP A 384 -9.89 -49.44 -16.14
CA ASP A 384 -11.34 -49.60 -15.93
C ASP A 384 -11.90 -48.61 -14.91
N ILE A 385 -11.21 -48.38 -13.78
CA ILE A 385 -11.62 -47.36 -12.80
C ILE A 385 -11.54 -45.96 -13.42
N GLN A 386 -10.47 -45.66 -14.17
CA GLN A 386 -10.31 -44.40 -14.89
C GLN A 386 -11.41 -44.22 -15.94
N GLY A 387 -11.66 -45.22 -16.79
CA GLY A 387 -12.71 -45.21 -17.80
C GLY A 387 -14.12 -45.06 -17.20
N ALA A 388 -14.41 -45.75 -16.09
CA ALA A 388 -15.68 -45.63 -15.37
C ALA A 388 -15.88 -44.25 -14.73
N PHE A 389 -14.83 -43.62 -14.21
CA PHE A 389 -14.89 -42.25 -13.68
C PHE A 389 -15.05 -41.22 -14.82
N VAL A 390 -14.26 -41.34 -15.86
CA VAL A 390 -14.20 -40.40 -16.99
C VAL A 390 -15.47 -40.45 -17.86
N SER A 391 -16.16 -41.58 -17.92
CA SER A 391 -17.49 -41.75 -18.53
C SER A 391 -18.67 -41.45 -17.57
N SER A 392 -18.40 -41.08 -16.32
CA SER A 392 -19.44 -40.81 -15.31
C SER A 392 -20.15 -39.48 -15.54
N ARG A 393 -21.48 -39.47 -15.33
CA ARG A 393 -22.31 -38.25 -15.34
C ARG A 393 -21.99 -37.25 -14.23
N TYR A 394 -21.03 -37.53 -13.36
CA TYR A 394 -20.63 -36.63 -12.26
C TYR A 394 -19.19 -36.08 -12.42
N ARG A 395 -18.53 -36.36 -13.55
CA ARG A 395 -17.11 -36.04 -13.80
C ARG A 395 -16.73 -34.57 -13.56
N TYR A 396 -17.45 -33.61 -14.16
CA TYR A 396 -17.20 -32.18 -13.94
C TYR A 396 -17.63 -31.70 -12.55
N LEU A 397 -18.67 -32.29 -11.95
CA LEU A 397 -19.13 -31.95 -10.59
C LEU A 397 -18.07 -32.30 -9.55
N VAL A 398 -17.41 -33.46 -9.67
CA VAL A 398 -16.34 -33.87 -8.76
C VAL A 398 -15.11 -32.98 -8.91
N THR A 399 -14.63 -32.75 -10.13
CA THR A 399 -13.43 -31.92 -10.34
C THR A 399 -13.69 -30.46 -9.92
N ALA A 400 -14.76 -29.83 -10.42
CA ALA A 400 -15.08 -28.46 -10.06
C ALA A 400 -15.31 -28.31 -8.54
N GLY A 401 -16.01 -29.26 -7.90
CA GLY A 401 -16.22 -29.26 -6.46
C GLY A 401 -14.93 -29.34 -5.64
N VAL A 402 -13.98 -30.20 -6.04
CA VAL A 402 -12.66 -30.30 -5.37
C VAL A 402 -11.81 -29.04 -5.60
N LEU A 403 -11.85 -28.43 -6.79
CA LEU A 403 -11.11 -27.21 -7.06
C LEU A 403 -11.70 -26.03 -6.28
N SER A 404 -13.02 -25.83 -6.33
CA SER A 404 -13.72 -24.79 -5.55
C SER A 404 -13.49 -24.93 -4.04
N LEU A 405 -13.47 -26.16 -3.49
CA LEU A 405 -13.13 -26.41 -2.09
C LEU A 405 -11.68 -26.05 -1.78
N SER A 406 -10.73 -26.41 -2.64
CA SER A 406 -9.32 -26.03 -2.51
C SER A 406 -9.16 -24.50 -2.51
N SER A 407 -9.77 -23.80 -3.46
CA SER A 407 -9.73 -22.34 -3.55
C SER A 407 -10.30 -21.64 -2.32
N LEU A 408 -11.43 -22.14 -1.77
CA LEU A 408 -11.99 -21.62 -0.53
C LEU A 408 -11.08 -21.89 0.68
N LEU A 409 -10.41 -23.05 0.74
CA LEU A 409 -9.41 -23.35 1.77
C LEU A 409 -8.19 -22.44 1.67
N VAL A 410 -7.73 -22.10 0.45
CA VAL A 410 -6.68 -21.08 0.23
C VAL A 410 -7.15 -19.72 0.73
N LEU A 411 -8.30 -19.20 0.26
CA LEU A 411 -8.78 -17.88 0.71
C LEU A 411 -8.99 -17.80 2.23
N ALA A 412 -9.47 -18.88 2.87
CA ALA A 412 -9.66 -18.95 4.31
C ALA A 412 -8.38 -19.15 5.14
N LYS A 413 -7.20 -19.31 4.52
CA LYS A 413 -5.90 -19.52 5.19
C LYS A 413 -4.74 -18.67 4.67
N ALA A 414 -4.89 -18.04 3.51
CA ALA A 414 -4.03 -16.99 2.99
C ALA A 414 -4.54 -15.58 3.33
N ARG A 415 -5.72 -15.46 3.97
CA ARG A 415 -6.11 -14.21 4.64
C ARG A 415 -5.17 -13.96 5.81
N SER A 416 -4.58 -12.77 5.90
CA SER A 416 -3.76 -12.38 7.04
C SER A 416 -4.61 -12.16 8.30
N VAL A 417 -3.97 -11.79 9.42
CA VAL A 417 -4.71 -11.28 10.60
C VAL A 417 -5.56 -10.09 10.15
N GLY A 418 -6.79 -9.99 10.65
CA GLY A 418 -7.66 -8.87 10.30
C GLY A 418 -7.06 -7.53 10.77
N SER A 419 -7.21 -6.51 9.92
CA SER A 419 -6.83 -5.14 10.26
C SER A 419 -7.73 -4.59 11.38
N THR A 420 -7.20 -3.67 12.19
CA THR A 420 -7.97 -3.01 13.25
C THR A 420 -8.91 -1.92 12.72
N TYR A 421 -8.93 -1.65 11.41
CA TYR A 421 -9.79 -0.64 10.78
C TYR A 421 -11.28 -1.02 10.94
N ILE A 422 -12.07 -0.11 11.51
CA ILE A 422 -13.35 -0.45 12.16
C ILE A 422 -14.46 -0.85 11.16
N CYS A 423 -14.98 -2.08 11.27
CA CYS A 423 -16.29 -2.46 10.72
C CYS A 423 -17.38 -2.29 11.78
N ALA A 424 -17.85 -1.04 11.93
CA ALA A 424 -18.70 -0.62 13.04
C ALA A 424 -19.95 -1.50 13.24
N ALA A 425 -20.11 -2.09 14.44
CA ALA A 425 -21.21 -3.00 14.78
C ALA A 425 -22.58 -2.34 14.67
N THR A 426 -22.63 -1.01 14.80
CA THR A 426 -23.82 -0.18 14.67
C THR A 426 -24.34 -0.04 13.25
N LEU A 427 -23.45 -0.01 12.25
CA LEU A 427 -23.73 0.37 10.86
C LEU A 427 -24.25 -0.80 10.00
N PRO A 428 -25.06 -0.52 8.95
CA PRO A 428 -25.64 -1.55 8.08
C PRO A 428 -24.61 -2.25 7.16
N HIS A 429 -23.41 -1.69 6.98
CA HIS A 429 -22.37 -2.28 6.11
C HIS A 429 -21.95 -3.69 6.57
N THR A 430 -22.05 -3.98 7.87
CA THR A 430 -21.80 -5.30 8.49
C THR A 430 -22.51 -6.47 7.80
N TRP A 431 -23.78 -6.29 7.42
CA TRP A 431 -24.57 -7.28 6.68
C TRP A 431 -24.72 -6.96 5.20
N MET A 432 -24.74 -5.66 4.85
CA MET A 432 -24.99 -5.20 3.48
C MET A 432 -23.79 -5.46 2.55
N VAL A 433 -22.55 -5.39 3.05
CA VAL A 433 -21.35 -5.70 2.25
C VAL A 433 -21.29 -7.21 1.94
N PRO A 434 -21.40 -8.16 2.90
CA PRO A 434 -21.48 -9.59 2.59
C PRO A 434 -22.65 -9.95 1.66
N ALA A 435 -23.84 -9.40 1.89
CA ALA A 435 -24.98 -9.59 1.00
C ALA A 435 -24.68 -9.10 -0.44
N SER A 436 -23.98 -7.98 -0.57
CA SER A 436 -23.53 -7.44 -1.87
C SER A 436 -22.45 -8.29 -2.52
N GLN A 437 -21.52 -8.89 -1.75
CA GLN A 437 -20.54 -9.86 -2.27
C GLN A 437 -21.22 -11.09 -2.88
N HIS A 438 -22.17 -11.69 -2.15
CA HIS A 438 -22.92 -12.86 -2.61
C HIS A 438 -23.79 -12.55 -3.83
N PHE A 439 -24.44 -11.38 -3.85
CA PHE A 439 -25.18 -10.91 -5.03
C PHE A 439 -24.26 -10.58 -6.21
N GLY A 440 -23.05 -10.06 -5.96
CA GLY A 440 -22.01 -9.86 -6.96
C GLY A 440 -21.61 -11.16 -7.65
N THR A 441 -21.34 -12.23 -6.89
CA THR A 441 -21.03 -13.57 -7.44
C THR A 441 -22.20 -14.13 -8.29
N PHE A 442 -23.45 -13.89 -7.86
CA PHE A 442 -24.63 -14.27 -8.66
C PHE A 442 -24.72 -13.46 -9.97
N LEU A 443 -24.39 -12.18 -9.95
CA LEU A 443 -24.30 -11.34 -11.15
C LEU A 443 -23.17 -11.80 -12.07
N ASP A 444 -22.02 -12.24 -11.55
CA ASP A 444 -20.92 -12.77 -12.37
C ASP A 444 -21.33 -14.04 -13.11
N LEU A 445 -21.96 -15.00 -12.42
CA LEU A 445 -22.55 -16.19 -13.06
C LEU A 445 -23.57 -15.80 -14.14
N THR A 446 -24.38 -14.77 -13.88
CA THR A 446 -25.38 -14.25 -14.82
C THR A 446 -24.72 -13.63 -16.06
N ILE A 447 -23.72 -12.78 -15.88
CA ILE A 447 -22.92 -12.14 -16.94
C ILE A 447 -22.23 -13.21 -17.79
N MET A 448 -21.51 -14.14 -17.16
CA MET A 448 -20.82 -15.24 -17.83
C MET A 448 -21.78 -16.11 -18.66
N TYR A 449 -22.95 -16.45 -18.12
CA TYR A 449 -23.98 -17.19 -18.85
C TYR A 449 -24.47 -16.43 -20.09
N TYR A 450 -24.83 -15.15 -19.97
CA TYR A 450 -25.32 -14.37 -21.11
C TYR A 450 -24.23 -14.08 -22.16
N VAL A 451 -22.99 -13.85 -21.74
CA VAL A 451 -21.82 -13.76 -22.64
C VAL A 451 -21.64 -15.07 -23.42
N SER A 452 -21.65 -16.21 -22.74
CA SER A 452 -21.53 -17.53 -23.39
C SER A 452 -22.66 -17.78 -24.39
N GLN A 453 -23.91 -17.45 -24.04
CA GLN A 453 -25.05 -17.54 -24.95
C GLN A 453 -24.90 -16.64 -26.20
N LEU A 454 -24.42 -15.40 -26.05
CA LEU A 454 -24.19 -14.50 -27.18
C LEU A 454 -23.05 -14.97 -28.11
N LEU A 455 -22.03 -15.65 -27.57
CA LEU A 455 -20.95 -16.26 -28.37
C LEU A 455 -21.41 -17.50 -29.15
N HIS A 456 -22.31 -18.33 -28.59
CA HIS A 456 -22.63 -19.67 -29.14
C HIS A 456 -23.97 -19.81 -29.88
N GLN A 457 -24.99 -18.95 -29.67
CA GLN A 457 -26.37 -19.19 -30.11
C GLN A 457 -26.64 -19.32 -31.65
N TYR A 458 -25.65 -19.21 -32.53
CA TYR A 458 -25.85 -18.99 -33.97
C TYR A 458 -25.52 -20.16 -34.92
N GLU A 459 -25.00 -21.30 -34.45
CA GLU A 459 -24.65 -22.43 -35.34
C GLU A 459 -25.87 -23.05 -36.07
N ALA A 460 -27.07 -22.91 -35.52
CA ALA A 460 -28.23 -23.67 -35.98
C ALA A 460 -28.91 -23.18 -37.28
N ARG A 461 -28.65 -21.95 -37.77
CA ARG A 461 -29.28 -21.40 -39.00
C ARG A 461 -28.60 -20.12 -39.52
N GLY A 462 -27.63 -20.30 -40.42
CA GLY A 462 -27.07 -19.24 -41.28
C GLY A 462 -25.91 -18.46 -40.66
N GLN A 463 -24.78 -18.42 -41.38
CA GLN A 463 -23.55 -17.76 -40.95
C GLN A 463 -23.75 -16.26 -40.71
N ARG A 464 -23.49 -15.85 -39.47
CA ARG A 464 -23.11 -14.48 -39.11
C ARG A 464 -21.67 -14.54 -38.63
N SER A 465 -20.82 -13.74 -39.25
CA SER A 465 -19.38 -13.77 -39.01
C SER A 465 -19.03 -13.60 -37.53
N VAL A 466 -17.96 -14.27 -37.12
CA VAL A 466 -17.45 -14.30 -35.74
C VAL A 466 -17.39 -12.90 -35.11
N GLY A 467 -16.85 -11.91 -35.83
CA GLY A 467 -16.74 -10.53 -35.38
C GLY A 467 -18.07 -9.87 -34.98
N LEU A 468 -19.22 -10.27 -35.55
CA LEU A 468 -20.52 -9.71 -35.17
C LEU A 468 -20.97 -10.18 -33.77
N ARG A 469 -20.46 -11.33 -33.29
CA ARG A 469 -20.76 -11.86 -31.94
C ARG A 469 -20.03 -11.02 -30.90
N PHE A 470 -18.71 -10.84 -31.04
CA PHE A 470 -17.89 -9.99 -30.19
C PHE A 470 -18.37 -8.52 -30.18
N VAL A 471 -18.77 -7.98 -31.34
CA VAL A 471 -19.38 -6.64 -31.46
C VAL A 471 -20.64 -6.50 -30.59
N SER A 472 -21.47 -7.53 -30.45
CA SER A 472 -22.67 -7.45 -29.60
C SER A 472 -22.35 -7.31 -28.11
N ILE A 473 -21.24 -7.89 -27.66
CA ILE A 473 -20.72 -7.79 -26.29
C ILE A 473 -20.04 -6.43 -26.09
N GLY A 474 -19.26 -5.96 -27.08
CA GLY A 474 -18.69 -4.61 -27.07
C GLY A 474 -19.74 -3.50 -26.97
N TRP A 475 -20.87 -3.63 -27.67
CA TRP A 475 -22.01 -2.72 -27.48
C TRP A 475 -22.62 -2.83 -26.08
N ALA A 476 -22.70 -4.01 -25.47
CA ALA A 476 -23.25 -4.15 -24.12
C ALA A 476 -22.34 -3.46 -23.07
N ALA A 477 -21.01 -3.58 -23.21
CA ALA A 477 -20.05 -2.85 -22.40
C ALA A 477 -20.18 -1.32 -22.61
N LEU A 478 -20.30 -0.85 -23.86
CA LEU A 478 -20.44 0.58 -24.17
C LEU A 478 -21.74 1.20 -23.61
N PHE A 479 -22.86 0.51 -23.74
CA PHE A 479 -24.14 0.95 -23.16
C PHE A 479 -24.07 0.96 -21.62
N SER A 480 -23.37 0.01 -21.01
CA SER A 480 -23.14 -0.03 -19.56
C SER A 480 -22.29 1.16 -19.10
N ALA A 481 -21.18 1.45 -19.80
CA ALA A 481 -20.33 2.62 -19.54
C ALA A 481 -21.12 3.94 -19.67
N ALA A 482 -21.96 4.07 -20.71
CA ALA A 482 -22.80 5.24 -20.91
C ALA A 482 -23.85 5.44 -19.79
N VAL A 483 -24.45 4.36 -19.28
CA VAL A 483 -25.34 4.42 -18.11
C VAL A 483 -24.58 4.86 -16.85
N MET A 484 -23.40 4.30 -16.60
CA MET A 484 -22.58 4.67 -15.43
C MET A 484 -22.05 6.11 -15.50
N LEU A 485 -21.70 6.61 -16.70
CA LEU A 485 -21.43 8.03 -16.95
C LEU A 485 -22.65 8.91 -16.69
N GLY A 486 -23.85 8.45 -17.06
CA GLY A 486 -25.11 9.11 -16.71
C GLY A 486 -25.31 9.23 -15.20
N VAL A 487 -25.04 8.16 -14.43
CA VAL A 487 -25.09 8.16 -12.96
C VAL A 487 -24.04 9.13 -12.38
N LEU A 488 -22.81 9.13 -12.89
CA LEU A 488 -21.77 10.05 -12.44
C LEU A 488 -22.12 11.52 -12.73
N GLY A 489 -22.73 11.79 -13.88
CA GLY A 489 -23.24 13.11 -14.24
C GLY A 489 -24.38 13.57 -13.33
N THR A 490 -25.34 12.70 -12.99
CA THR A 490 -26.43 13.08 -12.07
C THR A 490 -25.95 13.26 -10.64
N THR A 491 -25.01 12.45 -10.14
CA THR A 491 -24.42 12.68 -8.81
C THR A 491 -23.61 13.97 -8.77
N TYR A 492 -22.84 14.32 -9.80
CA TYR A 492 -22.14 15.61 -9.89
C TYR A 492 -23.10 16.82 -9.85
N LEU A 493 -24.24 16.74 -10.55
CA LEU A 493 -25.25 17.81 -10.54
C LEU A 493 -25.89 17.99 -9.15
N LEU A 494 -26.18 16.89 -8.44
CA LEU A 494 -26.80 16.89 -7.11
C LEU A 494 -25.81 17.16 -5.97
N ALA A 495 -24.52 16.89 -6.17
CA ALA A 495 -23.45 17.06 -5.20
C ALA A 495 -23.21 18.53 -4.81
N GLY A 496 -22.80 18.75 -3.56
CA GLY A 496 -22.36 20.05 -3.07
C GLY A 496 -20.96 20.44 -3.57
N PRO A 497 -20.51 21.70 -3.38
CA PRO A 497 -19.18 22.14 -3.78
C PRO A 497 -17.98 21.27 -3.32
N PRO A 498 -17.90 20.77 -2.06
CA PRO A 498 -16.77 19.92 -1.66
C PRO A 498 -16.82 18.54 -2.34
N ASP A 499 -18.01 17.94 -2.46
CA ASP A 499 -18.19 16.64 -3.09
C ASP A 499 -17.87 16.69 -4.59
N ARG A 500 -18.25 17.77 -5.28
CA ARG A 500 -17.86 18.01 -6.69
C ARG A 500 -16.35 18.02 -6.89
N ARG A 501 -15.59 18.65 -5.98
CA ARG A 501 -14.11 18.61 -6.01
C ARG A 501 -13.59 17.18 -5.82
N ARG A 502 -14.16 16.40 -4.90
CA ARG A 502 -13.78 15.00 -4.67
C ARG A 502 -14.14 14.06 -5.84
N LEU A 503 -15.25 14.31 -6.55
CA LEU A 503 -15.58 13.59 -7.79
C LEU A 503 -14.54 13.88 -8.87
N VAL A 504 -14.36 15.16 -9.23
CA VAL A 504 -13.58 15.58 -10.41
C VAL A 504 -12.06 15.50 -10.20
N GLY A 505 -11.56 15.79 -8.99
CA GLY A 505 -10.12 15.78 -8.72
C GLY A 505 -9.51 14.38 -8.87
N MET A 506 -8.53 14.24 -9.76
CA MET A 506 -7.78 13.01 -10.00
C MET A 506 -6.29 13.28 -9.75
N SER A 507 -5.61 12.44 -8.97
CA SER A 507 -4.17 12.53 -8.80
C SER A 507 -3.44 11.90 -9.99
N SER A 508 -2.21 12.34 -10.25
CA SER A 508 -1.33 11.74 -11.27
C SER A 508 -1.11 10.24 -11.02
N LEU A 509 -0.90 9.84 -9.75
CA LEU A 509 -0.81 8.45 -9.31
C LEU A 509 -2.05 7.64 -9.70
N TYR A 510 -3.25 8.18 -9.46
CA TYR A 510 -4.51 7.54 -9.86
C TYR A 510 -4.60 7.38 -11.38
N VAL A 511 -4.27 8.41 -12.17
CA VAL A 511 -4.38 8.37 -13.64
C VAL A 511 -3.41 7.35 -14.25
N TRP A 512 -2.16 7.31 -13.80
CA TRP A 512 -1.17 6.33 -14.28
C TRP A 512 -1.48 4.90 -13.85
N SER A 513 -1.90 4.71 -12.60
CA SER A 513 -2.33 3.41 -12.08
C SER A 513 -3.59 2.91 -12.79
N LEU A 514 -4.53 3.81 -13.09
CA LEU A 514 -5.72 3.53 -13.90
C LEU A 514 -5.33 3.05 -15.30
N PHE A 515 -4.48 3.80 -16.03
CA PHE A 515 -4.05 3.43 -17.38
C PHE A 515 -3.41 2.03 -17.43
N ARG A 516 -2.50 1.72 -16.49
CA ARG A 516 -1.86 0.40 -16.38
C ARG A 516 -2.88 -0.71 -16.08
N PHE A 517 -3.78 -0.47 -15.13
CA PHE A 517 -4.83 -1.43 -14.76
C PHE A 517 -5.84 -1.66 -15.89
N ASP A 518 -6.23 -0.60 -16.60
CA ASP A 518 -7.20 -0.61 -17.69
C ASP A 518 -6.70 -1.41 -18.90
N LEU A 519 -5.44 -1.19 -19.30
CA LEU A 519 -4.76 -1.96 -20.34
C LEU A 519 -4.73 -3.46 -19.99
N LEU A 520 -4.32 -3.80 -18.76
CA LEU A 520 -4.23 -5.18 -18.29
C LEU A 520 -5.61 -5.85 -18.17
N ALA A 521 -6.61 -5.15 -17.64
CA ALA A 521 -7.98 -5.63 -17.52
C ALA A 521 -8.61 -5.86 -18.91
N SER A 522 -8.44 -4.92 -19.84
CA SER A 522 -8.98 -5.02 -21.21
C SER A 522 -8.29 -6.10 -22.05
N PHE A 523 -6.98 -6.27 -21.90
CA PHE A 523 -6.24 -7.40 -22.48
C PHE A 523 -6.80 -8.73 -21.94
N THR A 524 -6.87 -8.88 -20.61
CA THR A 524 -7.33 -10.12 -19.97
C THR A 524 -8.79 -10.43 -20.32
N ALA A 525 -9.68 -9.44 -20.33
CA ALA A 525 -11.07 -9.61 -20.75
C ALA A 525 -11.19 -10.05 -22.21
N THR A 526 -10.37 -9.50 -23.11
CA THR A 526 -10.34 -9.91 -24.52
C THR A 526 -9.86 -11.37 -24.66
N CYS A 527 -8.74 -11.74 -24.01
CA CYS A 527 -8.26 -13.13 -23.99
C CYS A 527 -9.25 -14.10 -23.35
N THR A 528 -9.98 -13.67 -22.31
CA THR A 528 -11.06 -14.45 -21.68
C THR A 528 -12.18 -14.75 -22.68
N LEU A 529 -12.64 -13.74 -23.44
CA LEU A 529 -13.72 -13.91 -24.43
C LEU A 529 -13.31 -14.84 -25.58
N PHE A 530 -12.04 -14.78 -26.04
CA PHE A 530 -11.52 -15.75 -27.01
C PHE A 530 -11.40 -17.15 -26.41
N THR A 531 -10.92 -17.27 -25.17
CA THR A 531 -10.84 -18.57 -24.47
C THR A 531 -12.23 -19.21 -24.34
N ILE A 532 -13.26 -18.45 -23.93
CA ILE A 532 -14.64 -18.92 -23.86
C ILE A 532 -15.18 -19.32 -25.24
N TYR A 533 -14.76 -18.66 -26.32
CA TYR A 533 -15.13 -19.01 -27.70
C TYR A 533 -14.46 -20.30 -28.21
N HIS A 534 -13.18 -20.53 -27.90
CA HIS A 534 -12.42 -21.69 -28.43
C HIS A 534 -12.54 -22.97 -27.58
N ILE A 535 -12.67 -22.85 -26.25
CA ILE A 535 -12.68 -24.00 -25.31
C ILE A 535 -13.87 -23.99 -24.33
N GLY A 536 -14.82 -23.08 -24.52
CA GLY A 536 -16.03 -23.01 -23.70
C GLY A 536 -15.83 -22.39 -22.31
N ILE A 537 -16.96 -22.13 -21.66
CA ILE A 537 -17.04 -21.43 -20.37
C ILE A 537 -16.51 -22.25 -19.18
N MET A 538 -16.69 -23.58 -19.19
CA MET A 538 -16.21 -24.46 -18.13
C MET A 538 -14.68 -24.43 -18.04
N SER A 539 -14.00 -24.69 -19.16
CA SER A 539 -12.54 -24.76 -19.24
C SER A 539 -11.89 -23.42 -18.87
N ALA A 540 -12.45 -22.30 -19.36
CA ALA A 540 -12.04 -20.96 -18.94
C ALA A 540 -12.16 -20.75 -17.42
N SER A 541 -13.29 -21.15 -16.81
CA SER A 541 -13.50 -21.00 -15.36
C SER A 541 -12.58 -21.88 -14.50
N MET A 542 -12.29 -23.11 -14.95
CA MET A 542 -11.38 -24.03 -14.26
C MET A 542 -9.92 -23.54 -14.34
N ILE A 543 -9.50 -23.00 -15.49
CA ILE A 543 -8.18 -22.39 -15.67
C ILE A 543 -8.01 -21.17 -14.75
N ALA A 544 -8.96 -20.24 -14.74
CA ALA A 544 -8.91 -19.07 -13.85
C ALA A 544 -8.86 -19.48 -12.37
N ALA A 545 -9.75 -20.37 -11.94
CA ALA A 545 -9.78 -20.83 -10.55
C ALA A 545 -8.44 -21.48 -10.13
N PHE A 546 -7.85 -22.32 -10.99
CA PHE A 546 -6.54 -22.93 -10.73
C PHE A 546 -5.41 -21.88 -10.65
N VAL A 547 -5.30 -20.99 -11.66
CA VAL A 547 -4.25 -19.96 -11.73
C VAL A 547 -4.32 -18.99 -10.55
N SER A 548 -5.50 -18.47 -10.22
CA SER A 548 -5.67 -17.56 -9.07
C SER A 548 -5.36 -18.27 -7.75
N THR A 549 -5.80 -19.52 -7.57
CA THR A 549 -5.52 -20.32 -6.36
C THR A 549 -4.01 -20.53 -6.16
N ALA A 550 -3.32 -20.96 -7.22
CA ALA A 550 -1.87 -21.17 -7.21
C ALA A 550 -1.10 -19.86 -6.96
N THR A 551 -1.52 -18.76 -7.59
CA THR A 551 -0.88 -17.43 -7.45
C THR A 551 -1.02 -16.91 -6.02
N ILE A 552 -2.23 -16.92 -5.46
CA ILE A 552 -2.51 -16.41 -4.10
C ILE A 552 -1.75 -17.23 -3.05
N THR A 553 -1.81 -18.57 -3.12
CA THR A 553 -1.16 -19.41 -2.10
C THR A 553 0.37 -19.36 -2.16
N THR A 554 0.95 -19.28 -3.37
CA THR A 554 2.41 -19.13 -3.55
C THR A 554 2.88 -17.76 -3.08
N SER A 555 2.19 -16.69 -3.47
CA SER A 555 2.50 -15.32 -3.04
C SER A 555 2.36 -15.14 -1.53
N PHE A 556 1.37 -15.78 -0.91
CA PHE A 556 1.23 -15.77 0.54
C PHE A 556 2.38 -16.49 1.25
N ALA A 557 2.71 -17.71 0.83
CA ALA A 557 3.77 -18.51 1.45
C ALA A 557 5.16 -17.86 1.28
N TRP A 558 5.40 -17.20 0.15
CA TRP A 558 6.63 -16.45 -0.10
C TRP A 558 6.78 -15.24 0.83
N ASN A 559 5.70 -14.45 1.00
CA ASN A 559 5.73 -13.23 1.82
C ASN A 559 5.68 -13.50 3.34
N ASN A 560 5.26 -14.70 3.76
CA ASN A 560 4.99 -15.06 5.15
C ASN A 560 5.71 -16.37 5.55
N ALA A 561 7.04 -16.41 5.42
CA ALA A 561 7.87 -17.57 5.76
C ALA A 561 8.12 -17.75 7.29
N HIS A 562 7.36 -17.08 8.15
CA HIS A 562 7.59 -16.98 9.59
C HIS A 562 6.35 -17.45 10.39
N PRO A 563 6.48 -17.81 11.68
CA PRO A 563 5.34 -18.27 12.51
C PRO A 563 4.19 -17.27 12.69
N PHE A 564 4.36 -16.01 12.26
CA PHE A 564 3.33 -14.98 12.19
C PHE A 564 3.23 -14.48 10.74
N PRO A 565 2.02 -14.32 10.16
CA PRO A 565 0.70 -14.64 10.73
C PRO A 565 0.48 -16.14 11.00
N PRO A 566 -0.37 -16.51 11.98
CA PRO A 566 -0.63 -17.91 12.32
C PRO A 566 -1.32 -18.68 11.19
N THR A 567 -0.57 -19.60 10.56
CA THR A 567 -1.12 -20.50 9.53
C THR A 567 -0.88 -21.98 9.85
N SER A 568 -1.53 -22.87 9.08
CA SER A 568 -1.42 -24.31 9.24
C SER A 568 -0.78 -24.93 8.00
N THR A 569 0.48 -25.34 8.13
CA THR A 569 1.28 -25.95 7.06
C THR A 569 0.58 -27.12 6.38
N GLY A 570 -0.09 -27.97 7.16
CA GLY A 570 -0.84 -29.11 6.63
C GLY A 570 -2.04 -28.72 5.74
N LEU A 571 -2.70 -27.60 6.04
CA LEU A 571 -3.80 -27.09 5.21
C LEU A 571 -3.29 -26.38 3.95
N GLY A 572 -2.18 -25.64 4.03
CA GLY A 572 -1.53 -25.05 2.86
C GLY A 572 -1.04 -26.09 1.85
N LEU A 573 -0.50 -27.21 2.33
CA LEU A 573 -0.15 -28.37 1.51
C LEU A 573 -1.40 -29.09 0.95
N LEU A 574 -2.41 -29.36 1.78
CA LEU A 574 -3.65 -30.01 1.35
C LEU A 574 -4.39 -29.21 0.26
N ALA A 575 -4.39 -27.88 0.35
CA ALA A 575 -5.06 -27.06 -0.64
C ALA A 575 -4.41 -27.21 -2.03
N ILE A 576 -3.08 -27.11 -2.17
CA ILE A 576 -2.45 -27.24 -3.49
C ILE A 576 -2.54 -28.67 -4.04
N THR A 577 -2.47 -29.71 -3.20
CA THR A 577 -2.62 -31.09 -3.69
C THR A 577 -4.00 -31.28 -4.31
N MET A 578 -5.05 -30.79 -3.64
CA MET A 578 -6.42 -30.82 -4.16
C MET A 578 -6.59 -29.99 -5.45
N ALA A 579 -5.95 -28.82 -5.55
CA ALA A 579 -5.96 -28.01 -6.77
C ALA A 579 -5.29 -28.71 -7.96
N VAL A 580 -4.05 -29.19 -7.78
CA VAL A 580 -3.25 -29.82 -8.83
C VAL A 580 -3.86 -31.15 -9.27
N ILE A 581 -4.30 -31.99 -8.32
CA ILE A 581 -4.99 -33.26 -8.64
C ILE A 581 -6.30 -32.97 -9.38
N SER A 582 -7.12 -32.03 -8.89
CA SER A 582 -8.39 -31.70 -9.56
C SER A 582 -8.19 -31.17 -10.98
N PHE A 583 -7.25 -30.24 -11.18
CA PHE A 583 -6.96 -29.67 -12.50
C PHE A 583 -6.41 -30.73 -13.47
N THR A 584 -5.53 -31.62 -13.00
CA THR A 584 -5.01 -32.75 -13.80
C THR A 584 -6.14 -33.69 -14.23
N VAL A 585 -6.99 -34.10 -13.28
CA VAL A 585 -8.15 -34.98 -13.56
C VAL A 585 -9.16 -34.28 -14.47
N TYR A 586 -9.37 -32.97 -14.32
CA TYR A 586 -10.23 -32.18 -15.21
C TYR A 586 -9.75 -32.20 -16.66
N ILE A 587 -8.45 -32.05 -16.90
CA ILE A 587 -7.85 -32.09 -18.24
C ILE A 587 -8.00 -33.50 -18.87
N HIS A 588 -7.84 -34.58 -18.09
CA HIS A 588 -8.17 -35.94 -18.56
C HIS A 588 -9.64 -36.09 -18.94
N VAL A 589 -10.55 -35.53 -18.14
CA VAL A 589 -11.99 -35.57 -18.41
C VAL A 589 -12.33 -34.78 -19.68
N ASP A 590 -11.82 -33.56 -19.87
CA ASP A 590 -12.06 -32.73 -21.05
C ASP A 590 -11.55 -33.38 -22.34
N THR A 591 -10.31 -33.91 -22.34
CA THR A 591 -9.74 -34.59 -23.51
C THR A 591 -10.51 -35.85 -23.93
N SER A 592 -11.11 -36.55 -22.96
CA SER A 592 -11.92 -37.75 -23.21
C SER A 592 -13.27 -37.45 -23.89
N ASP A 593 -13.77 -36.23 -23.80
CA ASP A 593 -15.19 -35.95 -24.02
C ASP A 593 -15.56 -35.99 -25.50
N ARG A 594 -16.24 -37.07 -25.91
CA ARG A 594 -16.74 -37.23 -27.28
C ARG A 594 -18.02 -36.43 -27.57
N SER A 595 -18.61 -35.76 -26.58
CA SER A 595 -19.87 -35.03 -26.75
C SER A 595 -19.73 -33.53 -27.03
N HIS A 596 -18.57 -32.92 -26.76
CA HIS A 596 -18.29 -31.51 -27.03
C HIS A 596 -17.27 -31.35 -28.18
N SER A 597 -17.54 -30.39 -29.08
CA SER A 597 -16.64 -30.00 -30.17
C SER A 597 -15.44 -29.19 -29.67
N LEU A 598 -15.65 -28.34 -28.67
CA LEU A 598 -14.70 -27.35 -28.14
C LEU A 598 -13.73 -27.91 -27.09
N ARG A 599 -13.00 -28.99 -27.42
CA ARG A 599 -12.01 -29.60 -26.49
C ARG A 599 -10.75 -28.75 -26.35
N THR A 600 -10.22 -28.68 -25.12
CA THR A 600 -9.02 -27.90 -24.79
C THR A 600 -7.79 -28.50 -25.47
N PHE A 601 -7.55 -29.80 -25.28
CA PHE A 601 -6.46 -30.54 -25.92
C PHE A 601 -7.00 -31.71 -26.76
N ARG A 602 -6.25 -32.15 -27.79
CA ARG A 602 -6.54 -33.40 -28.53
C ARG A 602 -6.02 -34.63 -27.77
N ALA A 603 -4.91 -34.48 -27.05
CA ALA A 603 -4.34 -35.40 -26.06
C ALA A 603 -3.53 -34.56 -25.04
N VAL A 604 -3.41 -35.01 -23.80
CA VAL A 604 -2.71 -34.24 -22.75
C VAL A 604 -1.19 -34.28 -22.97
N PRO A 605 -0.50 -33.14 -23.17
CA PRO A 605 0.92 -33.13 -23.52
C PRO A 605 1.82 -33.34 -22.30
N ALA A 606 2.96 -34.03 -22.50
CA ALA A 606 3.89 -34.37 -21.43
C ALA A 606 4.44 -33.16 -20.65
N TRP A 607 4.66 -32.02 -21.33
CA TRP A 607 5.17 -30.79 -20.70
C TRP A 607 4.21 -30.23 -19.64
N LEU A 608 2.90 -30.47 -19.74
CA LEU A 608 1.91 -29.92 -18.81
C LEU A 608 2.01 -30.59 -17.43
N TYR A 609 2.26 -31.91 -17.39
CA TYR A 609 2.54 -32.61 -16.13
C TYR A 609 3.86 -32.14 -15.51
N LEU A 610 4.89 -31.85 -16.31
CA LEU A 610 6.17 -31.34 -15.83
C LEU A 610 6.00 -29.97 -15.18
N ILE A 611 5.22 -29.06 -15.77
CA ILE A 611 4.89 -27.75 -15.19
C ILE A 611 4.11 -27.92 -13.87
N LEU A 612 3.08 -28.76 -13.85
CA LEU A 612 2.28 -29.02 -12.65
C LEU A 612 3.12 -29.66 -11.52
N ALA A 613 4.07 -30.54 -11.86
CA ALA A 613 5.02 -31.11 -10.91
C ALA A 613 6.00 -30.07 -10.37
N VAL A 614 6.52 -29.16 -11.21
CA VAL A 614 7.40 -28.06 -10.77
C VAL A 614 6.67 -27.12 -9.82
N ILE A 615 5.44 -26.70 -10.14
CA ILE A 615 4.60 -25.88 -9.25
C ILE A 615 4.38 -26.60 -7.91
N PHE A 616 4.05 -27.90 -7.95
CA PHE A 616 3.83 -28.70 -6.75
C PHE A 616 5.09 -28.83 -5.88
N ILE A 617 6.26 -29.05 -6.49
CA ILE A 617 7.54 -29.15 -5.78
C ILE A 617 7.91 -27.81 -5.13
N ILE A 618 7.83 -26.69 -5.86
CA ILE A 618 8.13 -25.35 -5.33
C ILE A 618 7.23 -25.02 -4.14
N HIS A 619 5.91 -25.19 -4.29
CA HIS A 619 4.95 -24.96 -3.20
C HIS A 619 5.23 -25.85 -1.99
N THR A 620 5.48 -27.14 -2.22
CA THR A 620 5.77 -28.09 -1.14
C THR A 620 7.05 -27.71 -0.40
N SER A 621 8.10 -27.27 -1.10
CA SER A 621 9.34 -26.79 -0.50
C SER A 621 9.14 -25.51 0.32
N LEU A 622 8.36 -24.54 -0.18
CA LEU A 622 8.05 -23.31 0.56
C LEU A 622 7.31 -23.63 1.86
N TRP A 623 6.21 -24.38 1.80
CA TRP A 623 5.44 -24.73 2.99
C TRP A 623 6.19 -25.66 3.95
N ALA A 624 7.01 -26.60 3.45
CA ALA A 624 7.87 -27.42 4.31
C ALA A 624 8.92 -26.61 5.11
N SER A 625 9.25 -25.39 4.67
CA SER A 625 10.14 -24.48 5.41
C SER A 625 9.44 -23.63 6.48
N HIS A 626 8.09 -23.58 6.48
CA HIS A 626 7.30 -22.73 7.37
C HIS A 626 7.16 -23.35 8.77
N SER A 627 7.89 -22.82 9.76
CA SER A 627 7.62 -23.13 11.18
C SER A 627 6.32 -22.47 11.64
N SER A 628 5.52 -23.17 12.44
CA SER A 628 4.34 -22.62 13.13
C SER A 628 4.59 -22.31 14.61
N THR A 629 5.84 -22.48 15.09
CA THR A 629 6.21 -22.38 16.51
C THR A 629 7.51 -21.59 16.72
N VAL A 630 7.69 -21.10 17.96
CA VAL A 630 8.94 -20.48 18.45
C VAL A 630 9.33 -21.07 19.82
N SER A 631 10.63 -21.03 20.15
CA SER A 631 11.19 -21.68 21.37
C SER A 631 11.36 -20.74 22.58
N TYR A 632 11.15 -19.44 22.38
CA TYR A 632 11.26 -18.36 23.38
C TYR A 632 10.27 -17.26 23.03
N HIS A 633 9.93 -16.36 23.96
CA HIS A 633 9.01 -15.27 23.65
C HIS A 633 9.79 -14.13 22.96
N PRO A 634 9.29 -13.54 21.85
CA PRO A 634 10.00 -12.46 21.17
C PRO A 634 10.36 -11.27 22.05
N ILE A 635 9.50 -10.94 23.03
CA ILE A 635 9.75 -9.83 23.96
C ILE A 635 10.99 -10.06 24.83
N ASP A 636 11.31 -11.30 25.21
CA ASP A 636 12.52 -11.64 25.99
C ASP A 636 13.78 -11.14 25.26
N LEU A 637 13.81 -11.34 23.94
CA LEU A 637 14.91 -10.92 23.06
C LEU A 637 14.92 -9.40 22.86
N LEU A 638 13.74 -8.78 22.73
CA LEU A 638 13.62 -7.33 22.53
C LEU A 638 14.04 -6.53 23.76
N ILE A 639 13.72 -7.00 24.98
CA ILE A 639 14.18 -6.40 26.24
C ILE A 639 15.71 -6.54 26.37
N TYR A 640 16.25 -7.71 26.06
CA TYR A 640 17.69 -7.96 26.09
C TYR A 640 18.47 -7.07 25.11
N ASP A 641 18.04 -6.99 23.85
CA ASP A 641 18.71 -6.18 22.83
C ASP A 641 18.54 -4.68 23.09
N ALA A 642 17.40 -4.23 23.61
CA ALA A 642 17.21 -2.85 24.04
C ALA A 642 18.13 -2.44 25.20
N ALA A 643 18.37 -3.33 26.17
CA ALA A 643 19.33 -3.08 27.24
C ALA A 643 20.76 -2.87 26.68
N ARG A 644 21.19 -3.71 25.73
CA ARG A 644 22.51 -3.58 25.07
C ARG A 644 22.61 -2.32 24.20
N HIS A 645 21.54 -1.97 23.47
CA HIS A 645 21.51 -0.73 22.68
C HIS A 645 21.54 0.52 23.58
N HIS A 646 20.88 0.49 24.73
CA HIS A 646 20.95 1.60 25.69
C HIS A 646 22.34 1.70 26.34
N GLU A 647 22.99 0.59 26.70
CA GLU A 647 24.37 0.59 27.18
C GLU A 647 25.35 1.17 26.13
N ALA A 648 25.19 0.81 24.85
CA ALA A 648 25.99 1.40 23.78
C ALA A 648 25.75 2.92 23.63
N TYR A 649 24.50 3.36 23.72
CA TYR A 649 24.13 4.78 23.71
C TYR A 649 24.74 5.55 24.90
N LEU A 650 24.71 4.99 26.12
CA LEU A 650 25.33 5.61 27.30
C LEU A 650 26.84 5.82 27.09
N ASN A 651 27.55 4.81 26.60
CA ASN A 651 28.98 4.90 26.31
C ASN A 651 29.31 5.93 25.21
N GLN A 652 28.36 6.25 24.32
CA GLN A 652 28.50 7.24 23.26
C GLN A 652 28.12 8.67 23.68
N THR A 653 27.12 8.83 24.56
CA THR A 653 26.51 10.15 24.88
C THR A 653 27.22 10.91 26.00
N SER A 654 27.93 10.20 26.89
CA SER A 654 28.65 10.76 28.04
C SER A 654 30.15 10.43 27.98
N SER A 655 30.74 10.50 26.78
CA SER A 655 32.13 10.10 26.55
C SER A 655 33.13 11.22 26.88
N SER A 656 32.73 12.48 26.66
CA SER A 656 33.56 13.65 26.97
C SER A 656 33.35 14.17 28.39
N THR A 657 34.45 14.28 29.12
CA THR A 657 34.51 14.73 30.52
C THR A 657 35.13 16.13 30.67
N THR A 658 35.86 16.60 29.65
CA THR A 658 36.38 17.98 29.56
C THR A 658 35.80 18.73 28.36
N LEU A 659 35.98 20.05 28.35
CA LEU A 659 35.55 20.91 27.23
C LEU A 659 36.31 20.54 25.94
N GLU A 660 37.60 20.26 26.06
CA GLU A 660 38.50 19.91 24.96
C GLU A 660 38.12 18.56 24.34
N GLU A 661 37.74 17.58 25.17
CA GLU A 661 37.18 16.30 24.71
C GLU A 661 35.86 16.51 23.95
N ALA A 662 34.95 17.36 24.47
CA ALA A 662 33.65 17.62 23.84
C ALA A 662 33.77 18.40 22.52
N VAL A 663 34.76 19.30 22.39
CA VAL A 663 35.11 19.95 21.11
C VAL A 663 35.62 18.91 20.11
N ALA A 664 36.57 18.07 20.51
CA ALA A 664 37.16 17.06 19.64
C ALA A 664 36.14 16.00 19.19
N ASN A 665 35.24 15.56 20.08
CA ASN A 665 34.15 14.66 19.72
C ASN A 665 33.20 15.31 18.71
N TYR A 666 32.79 16.56 18.95
CA TYR A 666 31.92 17.29 18.03
C TYR A 666 32.56 17.43 16.62
N GLU A 667 33.85 17.74 16.54
CA GLU A 667 34.58 17.82 15.28
C GLU A 667 34.63 16.47 14.55
N VAL A 668 34.88 15.37 15.26
CA VAL A 668 34.86 14.01 14.69
C VAL A 668 33.45 13.60 14.25
N ARG A 669 32.41 13.96 15.02
CA ARG A 669 31.03 13.53 14.81
C ARG A 669 30.33 14.28 13.67
N TYR A 670 30.62 15.58 13.51
CA TYR A 670 29.92 16.46 12.56
C TYR A 670 30.83 17.13 11.53
N ASN A 671 32.13 16.79 11.51
CA ASN A 671 33.15 17.27 10.57
C ASN A 671 33.31 18.81 10.56
N ARG A 672 32.97 19.48 11.67
CA ARG A 672 32.87 20.95 11.78
C ARG A 672 33.29 21.37 13.20
N PRO A 673 33.97 22.52 13.40
CA PRO A 673 34.15 23.07 14.74
C PRO A 673 32.79 23.40 15.36
N PRO A 674 32.61 23.35 16.70
CA PRO A 674 31.39 23.78 17.37
C PRO A 674 31.03 25.25 17.07
N PRO A 675 29.77 25.69 17.29
CA PRO A 675 29.40 27.09 17.15
C PRO A 675 30.12 27.97 18.19
N PRO A 676 30.30 29.28 17.93
CA PRO A 676 30.79 30.21 18.95
C PRO A 676 29.95 30.14 20.24
N ALA A 677 30.57 30.45 21.38
CA ALA A 677 30.00 30.30 22.72
C ALA A 677 29.66 28.85 23.18
N PHE A 678 30.09 27.80 22.46
CA PHE A 678 29.96 26.40 22.88
C PHE A 678 30.48 26.12 24.31
N ASN A 679 31.54 26.81 24.76
CA ASN A 679 32.03 26.76 26.14
C ASN A 679 31.00 27.20 27.20
N HIS A 680 30.13 28.15 26.87
CA HIS A 680 29.05 28.59 27.77
C HIS A 680 27.96 27.52 27.85
N TRP A 681 27.61 26.89 26.73
CA TRP A 681 26.71 25.74 26.69
C TRP A 681 27.26 24.53 27.46
N TYR A 682 28.52 24.15 27.24
CA TYR A 682 29.16 23.04 27.97
C TYR A 682 29.15 23.29 29.48
N LYS A 683 29.47 24.51 29.91
CA LYS A 683 29.39 24.94 31.32
C LYS A 683 27.95 24.92 31.85
N TYR A 684 26.97 25.30 31.05
CA TYR A 684 25.54 25.30 31.42
C TYR A 684 25.02 23.87 31.65
N ALA A 685 25.40 22.94 30.77
CA ALA A 685 25.03 21.53 30.83
C ALA A 685 25.70 20.79 32.00
N THR A 686 27.02 20.94 32.15
CA THR A 686 27.77 20.32 33.26
C THR A 686 27.34 20.86 34.62
N ALA A 687 27.10 22.18 34.76
CA ALA A 687 26.61 22.76 36.02
C ALA A 687 25.19 22.30 36.44
N ARG A 688 24.39 21.75 35.50
CA ARG A 688 23.07 21.16 35.75
C ARG A 688 23.09 19.62 35.85
N ASN A 689 24.29 19.01 35.82
CA ASN A 689 24.48 17.56 35.77
C ASN A 689 23.74 16.93 34.58
N SER A 690 24.01 17.39 33.35
CA SER A 690 23.57 16.67 32.16
C SER A 690 24.35 15.36 32.01
N VAL A 691 23.64 14.26 31.73
CA VAL A 691 24.27 13.00 31.32
C VAL A 691 24.60 13.02 29.82
N VAL A 692 23.84 13.78 29.03
CA VAL A 692 23.98 13.88 27.56
C VAL A 692 24.83 15.09 27.21
N ILE A 693 26.07 14.85 26.77
CA ILE A 693 27.02 15.87 26.31
C ILE A 693 27.29 15.72 24.81
N ASP A 694 27.46 14.50 24.33
CA ASP A 694 27.98 14.25 22.98
C ASP A 694 26.89 13.92 21.95
N ASP A 695 25.66 13.63 22.40
CA ASP A 695 24.59 13.14 21.53
C ASP A 695 23.45 14.15 21.32
N PHE A 696 23.52 14.83 20.18
CA PHE A 696 22.55 15.80 19.69
C PHE A 696 22.24 15.59 18.20
N ASP A 697 22.28 14.33 17.73
CA ASP A 697 22.11 14.02 16.30
C ASP A 697 20.76 14.44 15.72
N SER A 698 19.70 14.56 16.54
CA SER A 698 18.41 15.16 16.15
C SER A 698 18.59 16.59 15.63
N ILE A 699 19.34 17.42 16.36
CA ILE A 699 19.62 18.82 15.99
C ILE A 699 20.38 18.84 14.67
N HIS A 700 21.44 18.05 14.54
CA HIS A 700 22.22 18.01 13.30
C HIS A 700 21.38 17.51 12.11
N ARG A 701 20.64 16.43 12.27
CA ARG A 701 19.75 15.80 11.26
C ARG A 701 18.66 16.74 10.76
N ASP A 702 18.12 17.57 11.64
CA ASP A 702 17.09 18.56 11.33
C ASP A 702 17.66 19.82 10.68
N LEU A 703 18.81 20.31 11.15
CA LEU A 703 19.45 21.51 10.60
C LEU A 703 20.27 21.25 9.33
N LEU A 704 20.69 20.01 9.07
CA LEU A 704 21.55 19.65 7.93
C LEU A 704 21.06 20.25 6.60
N PRO A 705 19.80 20.12 6.16
CA PRO A 705 19.39 20.61 4.84
C PRO A 705 19.47 22.14 4.69
N PHE A 706 19.44 22.90 5.78
CA PHE A 706 19.52 24.36 5.72
C PHE A 706 20.95 24.86 5.43
N TRP A 707 21.99 24.03 5.60
CA TRP A 707 23.37 24.41 5.26
C TRP A 707 23.61 24.61 3.76
N SER A 708 22.75 24.07 2.89
CA SER A 708 22.79 24.38 1.45
C SER A 708 22.01 25.66 1.08
N VAL A 709 21.24 26.24 2.01
CA VAL A 709 20.45 27.47 1.81
C VAL A 709 21.24 28.70 2.29
N PRO A 710 21.33 29.80 1.53
CA PRO A 710 22.02 31.01 1.98
C PRO A 710 21.39 31.60 3.25
N PRO A 711 22.18 32.13 4.21
CA PRO A 711 21.67 32.69 5.46
C PRO A 711 20.60 33.76 5.27
N GLU A 712 20.77 34.67 4.30
CA GLU A 712 19.78 35.69 3.91
C GLU A 712 18.41 35.09 3.57
N ILE A 713 18.38 34.01 2.79
CA ILE A 713 17.13 33.32 2.41
C ILE A 713 16.48 32.63 3.60
N ILE A 714 17.26 32.15 4.57
CA ILE A 714 16.73 31.64 5.84
C ILE A 714 16.06 32.78 6.64
N ARG A 715 16.73 33.94 6.77
CA ARG A 715 16.19 35.12 7.46
C ARG A 715 14.91 35.63 6.78
N GLU A 716 14.86 35.66 5.45
CA GLU A 716 13.69 36.05 4.68
C GLU A 716 12.51 35.09 4.88
N ARG A 717 12.75 33.78 4.76
CA ARG A 717 11.69 32.77 4.97
C ARG A 717 11.15 32.79 6.40
N THR A 718 11.98 33.08 7.42
CA THR A 718 11.50 33.32 8.80
C THR A 718 10.55 34.52 8.83
N TYR A 719 10.92 35.66 8.22
CA TYR A 719 10.08 36.86 8.15
C TYR A 719 8.74 36.61 7.43
N GLN A 720 8.74 35.91 6.29
CA GLN A 720 7.52 35.56 5.54
C GLN A 720 6.54 34.72 6.37
N LEU A 721 7.05 33.82 7.21
CA LEU A 721 6.22 33.02 8.12
C LEU A 721 5.56 33.89 9.20
N ILE A 722 6.36 34.63 9.96
CA ILE A 722 5.92 35.33 11.18
C ILE A 722 5.17 36.64 10.90
N SER A 723 5.29 37.21 9.70
CA SER A 723 4.60 38.44 9.30
C SER A 723 3.13 38.26 8.93
N ASN A 724 2.62 37.03 8.81
CA ASN A 724 1.21 36.75 8.56
C ASN A 724 0.65 35.68 9.52
N PRO A 725 -0.21 36.06 10.49
CA PRO A 725 -0.84 35.11 11.43
C PRO A 725 -1.68 34.01 10.77
N TRP A 726 -2.07 34.15 9.50
CA TRP A 726 -2.75 33.08 8.76
C TRP A 726 -1.89 31.80 8.64
N HIS A 727 -0.57 31.88 8.81
CA HIS A 727 0.31 30.71 8.83
C HIS A 727 0.19 29.85 10.10
N ASP A 728 -0.48 30.33 11.16
CA ASP A 728 -0.44 29.76 12.51
C ASP A 728 1.00 29.56 13.04
N VAL A 729 1.88 30.51 12.76
CA VAL A 729 3.28 30.53 13.19
C VAL A 729 3.54 31.81 13.97
N ALA A 730 4.19 31.71 15.13
CA ALA A 730 4.57 32.85 15.97
C ALA A 730 6.06 33.16 15.82
N GLY A 731 6.39 34.45 15.90
CA GLY A 731 7.76 34.92 16.04
C GLY A 731 8.22 35.02 17.50
N VAL A 732 9.46 34.63 17.77
CA VAL A 732 10.24 35.08 18.92
C VAL A 732 11.49 35.77 18.38
N SER A 733 11.76 36.97 18.88
CA SER A 733 12.97 37.74 18.55
C SER A 733 13.93 37.73 19.73
N ILE A 734 15.19 37.42 19.46
CA ILE A 734 16.30 37.55 20.42
C ILE A 734 17.10 38.78 20.01
N ARG A 735 17.26 39.75 20.91
CA ARG A 735 18.04 40.97 20.70
C ARG A 735 18.84 41.32 21.96
N GLY A 736 20.15 41.56 21.83
CA GLY A 736 21.02 42.01 22.92
C GLY A 736 21.04 41.09 24.13
N GLY A 737 20.93 39.77 23.91
CA GLY A 737 20.89 38.76 24.98
C GLY A 737 19.53 38.59 25.68
N LYS A 738 18.45 39.16 25.15
CA LYS A 738 17.09 39.00 25.66
C LYS A 738 16.14 38.48 24.58
N ALA A 739 15.26 37.55 24.95
CA ALA A 739 14.17 37.08 24.10
C ALA A 739 12.87 37.87 24.39
N ASP A 740 12.11 38.17 23.34
CA ASP A 740 10.78 38.76 23.36
C ASP A 740 9.88 38.13 22.29
N VAL A 741 8.56 38.21 22.49
CA VAL A 741 7.58 37.67 21.54
C VAL A 741 7.24 38.72 20.49
N SER A 742 7.26 38.33 19.21
CA SER A 742 6.88 39.18 18.08
C SER A 742 5.39 39.60 18.14
N PRO A 743 4.98 40.68 17.42
CA PRO A 743 3.57 41.06 17.35
C PRO A 743 2.68 39.98 16.70
N ASN A 744 1.36 40.18 16.80
CA ASN A 744 0.33 39.41 16.08
C ASN A 744 0.19 37.91 16.41
N VAL A 745 0.78 37.43 17.52
CA VAL A 745 0.53 36.07 18.04
C VAL A 745 -0.93 35.88 18.47
N VAL A 746 -1.56 34.79 18.00
CA VAL A 746 -2.97 34.46 18.29
C VAL A 746 -3.19 34.24 19.81
N PRO A 747 -4.14 34.94 20.46
CA PRO A 747 -4.30 34.90 21.92
C PRO A 747 -4.50 33.51 22.54
N THR A 748 -5.16 32.58 21.83
CA THR A 748 -5.37 31.19 22.30
C THR A 748 -4.08 30.38 22.43
N HIS A 749 -3.06 30.75 21.66
CA HIS A 749 -1.77 30.05 21.56
C HIS A 749 -0.62 30.82 22.22
N ARG A 750 -0.87 32.06 22.66
CA ARG A 750 0.11 32.97 23.25
C ARG A 750 0.92 32.34 24.40
N TRP A 751 0.27 31.51 25.22
CA TRP A 751 0.89 30.80 26.33
C TRP A 751 2.07 29.90 25.93
N MET A 752 2.09 29.34 24.71
CA MET A 752 3.22 28.53 24.24
C MET A 752 4.44 29.40 23.99
N VAL A 753 4.22 30.58 23.42
CA VAL A 753 5.29 31.50 23.02
C VAL A 753 5.86 32.24 24.23
N ASP A 754 5.03 32.55 25.24
CA ASP A 754 5.49 33.03 26.54
C ASP A 754 6.35 31.97 27.25
N GLY A 755 5.95 30.68 27.24
CA GLY A 755 6.74 29.58 27.79
C GLY A 755 8.07 29.32 27.05
N LEU A 756 8.11 29.61 25.74
CA LEU A 756 9.35 29.59 24.98
C LEU A 756 10.30 30.74 25.37
N VAL A 757 9.77 31.95 25.56
CA VAL A 757 10.56 33.09 26.05
C VAL A 757 11.05 32.86 27.49
N GLU A 758 10.25 32.21 28.35
CA GLU A 758 10.67 31.77 29.68
C GLU A 758 11.86 30.80 29.59
N MET A 759 11.74 29.71 28.82
CA MET A 759 12.81 28.72 28.65
C MET A 759 14.09 29.34 28.05
N ILE A 760 13.97 30.15 26.98
CA ILE A 760 15.11 30.80 26.32
C ILE A 760 15.76 31.83 27.25
N GLY A 761 14.96 32.53 28.09
CA GLY A 761 15.43 33.56 29.01
C GLY A 761 16.52 33.11 30.00
N HIS A 762 16.61 31.80 30.28
CA HIS A 762 17.64 31.23 31.15
C HIS A 762 19.05 31.17 30.53
N PHE A 763 19.17 31.28 29.19
CA PHE A 763 20.46 31.21 28.48
C PHE A 763 20.61 32.25 27.35
N ALA A 764 19.62 33.12 27.16
CA ALA A 764 19.57 34.14 26.09
C ALA A 764 20.82 35.05 26.04
N GLU A 765 21.48 35.32 27.18
CA GLU A 765 22.68 36.17 27.26
C GLU A 765 23.88 35.64 26.44
N PHE A 766 23.87 34.36 26.06
CA PHE A 766 24.91 33.72 25.22
C PHE A 766 24.48 33.52 23.76
N LEU A 767 23.26 33.93 23.37
CA LEU A 767 22.74 33.80 22.02
C LEU A 767 22.91 35.10 21.21
N PRO A 768 23.27 35.02 19.91
CA PRO A 768 23.35 36.19 19.04
C PRO A 768 21.96 36.60 18.50
N ASP A 769 21.84 37.82 18.00
CA ASP A 769 20.57 38.39 17.54
C ASP A 769 19.91 37.56 16.42
N MET A 770 18.71 37.03 16.65
CA MET A 770 18.00 36.16 15.70
C MET A 770 16.48 36.25 15.83
N ASP A 771 15.77 35.92 14.76
CA ASP A 771 14.32 35.65 14.82
C ASP A 771 14.02 34.17 14.54
N LEU A 772 12.99 33.67 15.21
CA LEU A 772 12.62 32.25 15.27
C LEU A 772 11.13 32.09 14.98
N ALA A 773 10.77 31.10 14.16
CA ALA A 773 9.40 30.87 13.68
C ALA A 773 8.83 29.56 14.24
N PHE A 774 7.93 29.65 15.23
CA PHE A 774 7.35 28.50 15.94
C PHE A 774 5.94 28.14 15.46
N ASN A 775 5.74 26.88 15.08
CA ASN A 775 4.44 26.31 14.77
C ASN A 775 3.52 26.33 16.00
N LEU A 776 2.29 26.84 15.83
CA LEU A 776 1.26 26.89 16.87
C LEU A 776 0.24 25.74 16.80
N ASN A 777 0.30 24.90 15.77
CA ASN A 777 -0.61 23.77 15.60
C ASN A 777 0.07 22.45 15.99
N ASP A 778 -0.74 21.40 16.22
CA ASP A 778 -0.24 20.08 16.59
C ASP A 778 0.49 19.39 15.40
N GLU A 779 0.04 19.62 14.17
CA GLU A 779 0.56 18.98 12.95
C GLU A 779 1.83 19.66 12.39
N CYS A 780 2.72 18.86 11.80
CA CYS A 780 3.94 19.32 11.13
C CYS A 780 3.68 20.03 9.78
N ARG A 781 4.61 20.91 9.39
CA ARG A 781 4.38 22.02 8.44
C ARG A 781 5.28 22.00 7.19
N VAL A 782 6.38 21.26 7.18
CA VAL A 782 7.33 21.28 6.06
C VAL A 782 7.59 19.85 5.60
N ALA A 783 7.25 19.52 4.35
CA ALA A 783 7.64 18.25 3.74
C ALA A 783 8.16 18.52 2.33
N VAL A 784 9.48 18.62 2.23
CA VAL A 784 10.19 18.85 0.97
C VAL A 784 10.24 17.52 0.19
N PRO A 785 9.99 17.50 -1.13
CA PRO A 785 10.10 16.29 -1.93
C PRO A 785 11.48 15.64 -1.78
N PHE A 786 11.52 14.30 -1.78
CA PHE A 786 12.75 13.51 -1.68
C PHE A 786 13.78 13.92 -2.74
N GLU A 787 13.28 14.19 -3.94
CA GLU A 787 14.03 14.65 -5.11
C GLU A 787 14.80 15.96 -4.87
N ASP A 788 14.27 16.87 -4.04
CA ASP A 788 14.88 18.17 -3.75
C ASP A 788 15.72 18.14 -2.46
N ILE A 789 15.23 17.47 -1.41
CA ILE A 789 15.87 17.49 -0.07
C ILE A 789 17.15 16.64 0.01
N GLU A 790 17.26 15.56 -0.78
CA GLU A 790 18.44 14.70 -0.76
C GLU A 790 19.68 15.33 -1.40
N PRO A 791 19.58 16.07 -2.53
CA PRO A 791 20.65 16.96 -2.98
C PRO A 791 21.10 17.96 -1.90
N MET A 792 20.15 18.63 -1.22
CA MET A 792 20.45 19.60 -0.16
C MET A 792 21.24 18.96 0.99
N ARG A 793 20.82 17.78 1.46
CA ARG A 793 21.53 16.99 2.47
C ARG A 793 22.95 16.59 2.04
N LYS A 794 23.16 16.26 0.76
CA LYS A 794 24.47 15.81 0.23
C LYS A 794 25.46 16.95 0.04
N ASP A 795 25.00 18.13 -0.38
CA ASP A 795 25.81 19.37 -0.35
C ASP A 795 26.19 19.68 1.10
N ALA A 796 25.19 19.77 1.98
CA ALA A 796 25.36 20.12 3.38
C ALA A 796 26.25 19.17 4.20
N ALA A 797 26.30 17.87 3.86
CA ALA A 797 27.14 16.88 4.51
C ALA A 797 28.64 17.16 4.35
N HIS A 798 29.02 17.97 3.35
CA HIS A 798 30.41 18.36 3.09
C HIS A 798 30.62 19.81 3.55
N PRO A 799 31.41 20.06 4.62
CA PRO A 799 31.72 21.41 5.07
C PRO A 799 32.44 22.21 4.00
N ARG A 800 32.09 23.50 3.87
CA ARG A 800 32.79 24.43 2.99
C ARG A 800 34.06 24.90 3.69
N ILE A 801 35.19 24.27 3.37
CA ILE A 801 36.49 24.58 3.97
C ILE A 801 36.99 25.92 3.41
N VAL A 802 37.12 26.93 4.26
CA VAL A 802 37.77 28.20 3.93
C VAL A 802 39.29 28.02 4.05
N GLU A 803 39.96 27.71 2.94
CA GLU A 803 41.42 27.53 2.95
C GLU A 803 42.17 28.84 3.26
N GLY A 804 42.92 28.85 4.37
CA GLY A 804 43.88 29.89 4.70
C GLY A 804 43.43 30.95 5.71
N GLU A 805 42.17 30.96 6.14
CA GLU A 805 41.70 31.82 7.23
C GLU A 805 41.55 31.06 8.55
N ALA A 806 41.76 31.76 9.67
CA ALA A 806 41.60 31.18 11.01
C ALA A 806 40.15 31.27 11.48
N VAL A 807 39.60 30.18 12.01
CA VAL A 807 38.23 30.10 12.51
C VAL A 807 37.99 31.15 13.61
N GLN A 808 36.98 32.00 13.42
CA GLN A 808 36.67 33.07 14.38
C GLN A 808 35.70 32.59 15.47
N ASN A 809 36.15 32.62 16.73
CA ASN A 809 35.35 32.27 17.92
C ASN A 809 34.44 33.43 18.37
N ARG A 810 33.60 33.92 17.45
CA ARG A 810 32.55 34.93 17.66
C ARG A 810 31.53 34.89 16.52
N PHE A 811 30.32 35.36 16.78
CA PHE A 811 29.34 35.67 15.74
C PHE A 811 29.66 37.01 15.06
N SER A 812 29.07 37.27 13.89
CA SER A 812 29.23 38.54 13.19
C SER A 812 28.63 39.73 13.96
N GLU A 813 29.17 40.93 13.73
CA GLU A 813 28.65 42.18 14.28
C GLU A 813 27.46 42.69 13.43
N GLY A 814 26.57 43.49 14.02
CA GLY A 814 25.43 44.11 13.31
C GLY A 814 24.25 43.19 12.98
N ARG A 815 24.22 41.93 13.44
CA ARG A 815 23.21 40.92 13.07
C ARG A 815 21.76 41.38 13.26
N ALA A 816 21.44 42.18 14.28
CA ALA A 816 20.10 42.75 14.47
C ALA A 816 19.55 43.52 13.24
N GLU A 817 20.41 44.17 12.46
CA GLU A 817 20.04 44.95 11.27
C GLU A 817 19.75 44.06 10.04
N GLN A 818 20.16 42.79 10.09
CA GLN A 818 19.95 41.80 9.02
C GLN A 818 18.57 41.13 9.05
N TRP A 819 17.77 41.42 10.08
CA TRP A 819 16.44 40.85 10.29
C TRP A 819 15.36 41.92 10.08
N LYS A 820 14.37 41.61 9.22
CA LYS A 820 13.26 42.52 8.93
C LYS A 820 12.33 42.67 10.13
N ILE A 821 12.04 43.92 10.51
CA ILE A 821 11.10 44.23 11.60
C ILE A 821 9.69 43.78 11.20
N VAL A 822 9.06 42.95 12.04
CA VAL A 822 7.67 42.52 11.87
C VAL A 822 6.73 43.69 12.19
N SER A 823 5.88 44.06 11.23
CA SER A 823 4.87 45.11 11.41
C SER A 823 3.72 44.68 12.31
N GLU A 824 3.02 45.64 12.93
CA GLU A 824 1.72 45.41 13.54
C GLU A 824 0.63 45.10 12.48
N GLU A 825 0.77 45.62 11.25
CA GLU A 825 -0.10 45.28 10.12
C GLU A 825 0.36 43.97 9.46
N PRO A 826 -0.47 42.91 9.38
CA PRO A 826 -0.08 41.64 8.77
C PRO A 826 0.20 41.70 7.27
N SER A 827 1.21 40.93 6.83
CA SER A 827 1.45 40.65 5.41
C SER A 827 0.27 39.89 4.78
N GLN A 828 0.02 40.14 3.49
CA GLN A 828 -0.98 39.39 2.71
C GLN A 828 -0.41 38.10 2.08
N GLU A 829 0.91 37.93 2.09
CA GLU A 829 1.61 36.79 1.50
C GLU A 829 1.25 35.46 2.21
N ARG A 830 1.11 34.38 1.44
CA ARG A 830 0.71 33.05 1.95
C ARG A 830 1.62 31.97 1.39
N VAL A 831 2.59 31.53 2.18
CA VAL A 831 3.61 30.54 1.77
C VAL A 831 3.24 29.09 2.12
N LEU A 832 2.19 28.89 2.94
CA LEU A 832 1.69 27.56 3.33
C LEU A 832 0.40 27.21 2.57
N LYS A 833 0.22 25.91 2.27
CA LYS A 833 -0.95 25.34 1.59
C LYS A 833 -1.88 24.67 2.60
N GLU A 834 -3.12 25.18 2.68
CA GLU A 834 -4.19 24.67 3.55
C GLU A 834 -4.76 23.35 3.03
N MET A 835 -4.68 22.29 3.86
CA MET A 835 -5.15 20.93 3.57
C MET A 835 -5.89 20.28 4.76
N SER A 836 -6.34 21.07 5.74
CA SER A 836 -7.17 20.57 6.84
C SER A 836 -8.38 19.77 6.35
N TRP A 837 -8.71 18.71 7.10
CA TRP A 837 -9.85 17.83 6.88
C TRP A 837 -9.85 17.07 5.53
N GLN A 838 -8.65 16.87 4.95
CA GLN A 838 -8.44 16.16 3.69
C GLN A 838 -7.32 15.11 3.84
N LYS A 839 -7.25 14.13 2.93
CA LYS A 839 -6.15 13.15 2.94
C LYS A 839 -4.84 13.84 2.56
N THR A 840 -3.79 13.68 3.38
CA THR A 840 -2.48 14.31 3.17
C THR A 840 -1.38 13.32 2.77
N PHE A 841 -1.59 12.00 2.93
CA PHE A 841 -0.52 10.99 2.77
C PHE A 841 0.24 11.13 1.45
N TYR A 842 -0.46 11.13 0.32
CA TYR A 842 0.19 11.19 -1.00
C TYR A 842 0.67 12.58 -1.42
N GLU A 843 0.23 13.63 -0.72
CA GLU A 843 0.57 15.03 -1.00
C GLU A 843 1.78 15.50 -0.20
N PHE A 844 1.81 15.21 1.12
CA PHE A 844 2.83 15.67 2.07
C PHE A 844 3.54 14.54 2.82
N GLY A 845 2.92 13.36 2.98
CA GLY A 845 3.56 12.23 3.66
C GLY A 845 4.61 11.55 2.79
N SER A 846 4.16 10.77 1.80
CA SER A 846 5.04 9.93 0.97
C SER A 846 6.02 10.71 0.11
N ILE A 847 5.83 12.00 -0.16
CA ILE A 847 6.73 12.77 -1.04
C ILE A 847 8.17 12.85 -0.52
N GLY A 848 8.38 12.85 0.80
CA GLY A 848 9.70 12.77 1.45
C GLY A 848 10.34 11.37 1.38
N CYS A 849 9.72 10.42 0.69
CA CYS A 849 10.23 9.06 0.48
C CYS A 849 10.82 8.87 -0.93
N PRO A 850 11.81 7.97 -1.09
CA PRO A 850 12.42 7.67 -2.39
C PRO A 850 11.39 7.31 -3.46
N PRO A 851 11.51 7.77 -4.72
CA PRO A 851 10.56 7.46 -5.79
C PRO A 851 10.36 5.96 -6.07
N LYS A 852 11.33 5.12 -5.70
CA LYS A 852 11.25 3.66 -5.83
C LYS A 852 10.58 2.94 -4.63
N SER A 853 10.23 3.66 -3.56
CA SER A 853 9.67 3.10 -2.32
C SER A 853 8.19 2.71 -2.45
N PRO A 854 7.72 1.71 -1.67
CA PRO A 854 6.30 1.31 -1.63
C PRO A 854 5.33 2.48 -1.41
N ALA A 855 5.62 3.41 -0.49
CA ALA A 855 4.74 4.55 -0.22
C ALA A 855 4.53 5.51 -1.41
N ARG A 856 5.47 5.53 -2.39
CA ARG A 856 5.34 6.32 -3.64
C ARG A 856 4.68 5.54 -4.79
N LYS A 857 4.56 4.21 -4.68
CA LYS A 857 4.14 3.31 -5.77
C LYS A 857 2.83 2.57 -5.53
N ASP A 858 2.57 2.18 -4.28
CA ASP A 858 1.58 1.19 -3.91
C ASP A 858 0.40 1.80 -3.15
N ARG A 859 -0.78 1.23 -3.37
CA ARG A 859 -2.03 1.62 -2.70
C ARG A 859 -2.72 0.43 -2.05
N THR A 860 -2.57 0.31 -0.73
CA THR A 860 -3.38 -0.63 0.08
C THR A 860 -4.80 -0.10 0.20
N TRP A 861 -5.70 -0.53 -0.71
CA TRP A 861 -7.12 -0.19 -0.68
C TRP A 861 -7.95 -1.13 0.21
N ASN A 862 -7.56 -2.41 0.32
CA ASN A 862 -8.21 -3.35 1.24
C ASN A 862 -7.80 -3.03 2.68
N THR A 863 -8.64 -2.28 3.40
CA THR A 863 -8.40 -1.93 4.81
C THR A 863 -8.80 -3.02 5.81
N GLY A 864 -9.35 -4.16 5.37
CA GLY A 864 -9.81 -5.24 6.24
C GLY A 864 -8.74 -6.25 6.68
N GLU A 865 -7.56 -6.22 6.06
CA GLU A 865 -6.48 -7.20 6.26
C GLU A 865 -5.17 -6.52 6.63
N LEU A 866 -4.40 -7.13 7.54
CA LEU A 866 -3.10 -6.63 7.96
C LEU A 866 -2.09 -6.73 6.81
N CYS A 867 -1.45 -5.62 6.46
CA CYS A 867 -0.33 -5.58 5.50
C CYS A 867 0.93 -6.19 6.15
N THR A 868 1.09 -7.51 6.09
CA THR A 868 2.24 -8.18 6.72
C THR A 868 3.57 -7.79 6.09
N THR A 869 3.60 -7.44 4.80
CA THR A 869 4.77 -6.87 4.11
C THR A 869 5.14 -5.47 4.61
N CYS A 870 4.16 -4.68 5.08
CA CYS A 870 4.40 -3.37 5.68
C CYS A 870 5.00 -3.50 7.10
N THR A 871 4.54 -4.49 7.89
CA THR A 871 4.99 -4.71 9.27
C THR A 871 6.33 -5.45 9.39
N ASN A 872 6.61 -6.41 8.49
CA ASN A 872 7.77 -7.31 8.55
C ASN A 872 9.12 -6.59 8.76
N PRO A 873 9.46 -5.48 8.06
CA PRO A 873 10.75 -4.80 8.24
C PRO A 873 11.05 -4.31 9.66
N HIS A 874 10.04 -4.11 10.51
CA HIS A 874 10.18 -3.50 11.83
C HIS A 874 9.50 -4.28 12.97
N SER A 875 9.05 -5.52 12.72
CA SER A 875 8.32 -6.36 13.69
C SER A 875 8.95 -7.75 13.84
N LEU A 876 9.05 -8.26 15.07
CA LEU A 876 9.46 -9.63 15.36
C LEU A 876 8.22 -10.49 15.61
N GLY A 877 7.60 -10.92 14.52
CA GLY A 877 6.27 -11.54 14.54
C GLY A 877 5.18 -10.50 14.76
N ALA A 878 4.34 -10.66 15.79
CA ALA A 878 3.30 -9.67 16.13
C ALA A 878 3.83 -8.43 16.88
N PHE A 879 5.07 -8.48 17.40
CA PHE A 879 5.62 -7.51 18.33
C PHE A 879 6.50 -6.47 17.64
N LEU A 880 6.44 -5.20 18.05
CA LEU A 880 7.25 -4.14 17.44
C LEU A 880 8.73 -4.29 17.82
N ALA A 881 9.60 -4.48 16.84
CA ALA A 881 11.03 -4.68 17.08
C ALA A 881 11.85 -3.39 16.96
N ASN A 882 11.52 -2.53 15.98
CA ASN A 882 12.30 -1.32 15.68
C ASN A 882 11.40 -0.07 15.70
N TRP A 883 11.42 0.66 16.81
CA TRP A 883 10.63 1.88 17.02
C TRP A 883 10.92 2.99 16.00
N THR A 884 12.19 3.20 15.65
CA THR A 884 12.60 4.24 14.69
C THR A 884 12.11 3.90 13.28
N LEU A 885 12.28 2.65 12.84
CA LEU A 885 11.82 2.19 11.53
C LEU A 885 10.30 2.07 11.44
N ALA A 886 9.60 1.80 12.55
CA ALA A 886 8.14 1.83 12.60
C ALA A 886 7.56 3.23 12.31
N GLY A 887 8.30 4.30 12.65
CA GLY A 887 7.94 5.68 12.29
C GLY A 887 8.21 6.03 10.83
N ASN A 888 9.06 5.26 10.12
CA ASN A 888 9.39 5.51 8.72
C ASN A 888 8.27 4.99 7.80
N ILE A 889 7.49 5.91 7.24
CA ILE A 889 6.32 5.59 6.39
C ILE A 889 6.67 5.00 5.01
N CYS A 890 7.93 5.00 4.58
CA CYS A 890 8.27 4.75 3.17
C CYS A 890 8.06 3.31 2.69
N HIS A 891 8.13 2.32 3.59
CA HIS A 891 7.74 0.93 3.34
C HIS A 891 6.31 0.61 3.80
N GLN A 892 5.50 1.62 4.13
CA GLN A 892 4.21 1.47 4.82
C GLN A 892 3.05 2.21 4.11
N PRO A 893 2.70 1.83 2.86
CA PRO A 893 1.60 2.46 2.09
C PRO A 893 0.21 2.28 2.73
N ASP A 894 0.06 1.37 3.69
CA ASP A 894 -1.18 1.14 4.43
C ASP A 894 -1.48 2.23 5.48
N LEU A 895 -0.45 2.91 6.00
CA LEU A 895 -0.59 4.01 6.97
C LEU A 895 -1.39 5.20 6.42
N ALA A 896 -1.51 5.30 5.09
CA ALA A 896 -2.42 6.22 4.39
C ALA A 896 -3.88 6.11 4.83
N ASN A 897 -4.29 4.99 5.45
CA ASN A 897 -5.64 4.76 5.97
C ASN A 897 -5.70 4.58 7.50
N LEU A 898 -4.59 4.79 8.25
CA LEU A 898 -4.45 4.32 9.65
C LEU A 898 -4.00 5.38 10.68
N HIS A 899 -3.87 6.66 10.31
CA HIS A 899 -3.65 7.73 11.28
C HIS A 899 -4.37 9.03 10.90
N GLY A 900 -4.89 9.77 11.89
CA GLY A 900 -5.63 11.01 11.71
C GLY A 900 -4.88 12.05 10.87
N VAL A 901 -3.57 12.21 11.11
CA VAL A 901 -2.68 13.12 10.35
C VAL A 901 -2.71 12.92 8.84
N TYR A 902 -2.90 11.66 8.39
CA TYR A 902 -2.89 11.25 6.99
C TYR A 902 -4.28 11.12 6.37
N LEU A 903 -5.27 10.77 7.19
CA LEU A 903 -6.67 10.62 6.79
C LEU A 903 -7.40 11.96 6.65
N SER A 904 -7.28 12.81 7.67
CA SER A 904 -8.06 14.04 7.84
C SER A 904 -7.57 14.81 9.08
N PRO A 905 -6.42 15.51 9.01
CA PRO A 905 -5.88 16.30 10.12
C PRO A 905 -6.77 17.52 10.43
N ALA A 906 -6.59 18.13 11.60
CA ALA A 906 -7.47 19.16 12.13
C ALA A 906 -7.11 20.59 11.70
N ALA A 907 -5.81 20.93 11.62
CA ALA A 907 -5.30 22.28 11.38
C ALA A 907 -4.04 22.29 10.48
N PHE A 908 -4.03 21.46 9.44
CA PHE A 908 -2.87 21.21 8.58
C PHE A 908 -2.71 22.26 7.46
N LYS A 909 -1.68 23.10 7.59
CA LYS A 909 -1.14 23.94 6.51
C LYS A 909 0.34 23.61 6.36
N ALA A 910 0.83 23.39 5.14
CA ALA A 910 2.21 22.95 4.94
C ALA A 910 2.85 23.45 3.64
N SER A 911 4.18 23.35 3.55
CA SER A 911 4.98 23.74 2.38
C SER A 911 5.83 22.58 1.84
N HIS A 912 6.12 22.63 0.54
CA HIS A 912 7.09 21.78 -0.16
C HIS A 912 8.47 22.44 -0.29
N GLU A 913 8.59 23.73 0.00
CA GLU A 913 9.88 24.40 0.11
C GLU A 913 10.43 24.28 1.54
N LEU A 914 11.75 24.29 1.69
CA LEU A 914 12.41 24.24 3.00
C LEU A 914 12.25 25.58 3.75
N TYR A 915 11.16 25.69 4.53
CA TYR A 915 10.88 26.80 5.43
C TYR A 915 11.40 26.53 6.86
N PRO A 916 11.91 27.54 7.58
CA PRO A 916 12.56 27.37 8.89
C PRO A 916 11.56 27.32 10.05
N ILE A 917 10.68 26.32 10.07
CA ILE A 917 9.63 26.17 11.08
C ILE A 917 10.09 25.25 12.21
N PHE A 918 10.04 25.74 13.44
CA PHE A 918 10.24 24.95 14.66
C PHE A 918 8.91 24.34 15.11
N SER A 919 8.85 23.01 15.27
CA SER A 919 7.66 22.26 15.69
C SER A 919 7.93 21.35 16.90
N GLN A 920 6.89 21.15 17.72
CA GLN A 920 6.95 20.31 18.93
C GLN A 920 7.14 18.82 18.60
N SER A 921 6.61 18.40 17.45
CA SER A 921 6.70 17.03 16.94
C SER A 921 6.53 16.99 15.42
N LYS A 922 6.99 15.92 14.78
CA LYS A 922 6.77 15.68 13.34
C LYS A 922 6.69 14.20 12.98
N THR A 923 6.20 13.89 11.78
CA THR A 923 6.24 12.52 11.22
C THR A 923 7.41 12.34 10.26
N HIS A 924 7.76 11.09 9.90
CA HIS A 924 8.82 10.84 8.93
C HIS A 924 8.51 11.48 7.57
N GLY A 925 9.55 12.05 6.93
CA GLY A 925 9.44 12.79 5.67
C GLY A 925 9.32 14.31 5.86
N PHE A 926 8.96 14.77 7.08
CA PHE A 926 8.87 16.20 7.38
C PHE A 926 10.21 16.79 7.86
N ASN A 927 10.41 18.07 7.53
CA ASN A 927 11.62 18.85 7.71
C ASN A 927 11.53 19.92 8.79
N ASP A 928 10.39 20.02 9.50
CA ASP A 928 10.25 20.84 10.71
C ASP A 928 11.41 20.61 11.70
N ILE A 929 11.87 21.65 12.37
CA ILE A 929 12.97 21.58 13.34
C ILE A 929 12.38 21.23 14.72
N LEU A 930 12.78 20.10 15.31
CA LEU A 930 12.24 19.65 16.60
C LEU A 930 12.79 20.46 17.78
N TYR A 931 11.88 20.98 18.63
CA TYR A 931 12.21 21.69 19.87
C TYR A 931 11.49 21.11 21.10
N PRO A 932 12.00 21.34 22.34
CA PRO A 932 11.35 20.88 23.56
C PRO A 932 10.03 21.61 23.82
N SER A 933 8.93 20.85 23.86
CA SER A 933 7.57 21.42 23.92
C SER A 933 7.31 22.30 25.15
N ALA A 934 6.76 23.49 24.90
CA ALA A 934 6.23 24.38 25.94
C ALA A 934 5.04 23.76 26.71
N TRP A 935 4.34 22.76 26.16
CA TRP A 935 3.33 21.97 26.89
C TRP A 935 3.98 21.22 28.07
N ASN A 936 5.16 20.63 27.84
CA ASN A 936 5.88 19.89 28.88
C ASN A 936 6.63 20.83 29.83
N TYR A 937 7.31 21.87 29.32
CA TYR A 937 8.04 22.82 30.18
C TYR A 937 7.11 23.58 31.15
N LEU A 938 5.87 23.89 30.74
CA LEU A 938 4.85 24.53 31.57
C LEU A 938 3.92 23.53 32.30
N ASP A 939 4.31 22.26 32.41
CA ASP A 939 3.60 21.19 33.13
C ASP A 939 2.10 21.07 32.79
N LYS A 940 1.70 21.33 31.53
CA LYS A 940 0.27 21.32 31.12
C LYS A 940 -0.42 19.97 31.30
N ALA A 941 0.36 18.89 31.30
CA ALA A 941 0.02 17.64 31.97
C ALA A 941 1.17 17.32 32.92
N ARG A 942 0.88 17.16 34.22
CA ARG A 942 1.88 17.06 35.28
C ARG A 942 1.78 15.72 36.02
N TYR A 943 2.93 15.16 36.36
CA TYR A 943 3.04 14.08 37.34
C TYR A 943 3.08 14.70 38.75
N GLU A 944 1.98 14.58 39.50
CA GLU A 944 1.85 15.08 40.88
C GLU A 944 1.04 14.11 41.75
N PRO A 945 1.66 13.01 42.22
CA PRO A 945 1.05 12.10 43.17
C PRO A 945 0.69 12.81 44.49
N SER A 946 -0.39 12.38 45.13
CA SER A 946 -0.93 12.96 46.37
C SER A 946 -1.51 11.88 47.28
N GLU A 947 -1.93 12.24 48.49
CA GLU A 947 -2.65 11.30 49.39
C GLU A 947 -3.96 10.77 48.78
N THR A 948 -4.61 11.56 47.90
CA THR A 948 -5.81 11.16 47.15
C THR A 948 -5.49 10.30 45.92
N TYR A 949 -4.34 10.55 45.28
CA TYR A 949 -3.89 9.89 44.06
C TYR A 949 -2.43 9.42 44.20
N PRO A 950 -2.16 8.37 44.99
CA PRO A 950 -0.80 7.91 45.26
C PRO A 950 -0.20 7.11 44.10
N ASP A 951 1.08 7.34 43.81
CA ASP A 951 1.88 6.48 42.93
C ASP A 951 2.38 5.26 43.71
N LEU A 952 1.48 4.28 43.89
CA LEU A 952 1.69 3.04 44.63
C LEU A 952 2.86 2.21 44.09
N GLU A 953 3.42 1.31 44.91
CA GLU A 953 4.42 0.34 44.45
C GLU A 953 3.82 -0.56 43.36
N TRP A 954 4.63 -1.00 42.38
CA TRP A 954 4.19 -1.75 41.18
C TRP A 954 3.21 -2.91 41.50
N ARG A 955 3.50 -3.64 42.57
CA ARG A 955 2.73 -4.82 42.99
C ARG A 955 1.34 -4.46 43.51
N GLU A 956 1.20 -3.29 44.12
CA GLU A 956 -0.05 -2.76 44.69
C GLU A 956 -0.93 -2.09 43.63
N LYS A 957 -0.35 -1.68 42.49
CA LYS A 957 -1.11 -1.16 41.35
C LYS A 957 -2.03 -2.22 40.73
N ASN A 958 -3.17 -1.77 40.24
CA ASN A 958 -4.13 -2.56 39.47
C ASN A 958 -3.51 -3.07 38.15
N ASN A 959 -3.57 -4.38 37.91
CA ASN A 959 -3.00 -5.08 36.75
C ASN A 959 -3.76 -4.86 35.42
N THR A 960 -4.38 -3.68 35.24
CA THR A 960 -5.24 -3.31 34.11
C THR A 960 -4.53 -2.34 33.16
N LEU A 961 -4.75 -2.49 31.85
CA LEU A 961 -4.34 -1.49 30.85
C LEU A 961 -5.36 -0.34 30.79
N PHE A 962 -4.94 0.87 31.12
CA PHE A 962 -5.82 2.03 31.26
C PHE A 962 -5.64 3.08 30.17
N TRP A 963 -6.75 3.65 29.69
CA TRP A 963 -6.78 4.84 28.83
C TRP A 963 -8.06 5.67 29.03
N ARG A 964 -7.90 6.99 29.03
CA ARG A 964 -8.99 7.97 28.86
C ARG A 964 -8.56 9.08 27.92
N GLY A 965 -9.47 9.52 27.04
CA GLY A 965 -9.21 10.65 26.15
C GLY A 965 -10.34 10.91 25.15
N ALA A 966 -10.31 12.08 24.52
CA ALA A 966 -11.23 12.44 23.45
C ALA A 966 -10.73 11.94 22.08
N THR A 967 -11.63 11.92 21.09
CA THR A 967 -11.40 11.62 19.66
C THR A 967 -10.64 12.73 18.92
N SER A 968 -9.56 13.25 19.52
CA SER A 968 -8.88 14.47 19.06
C SER A 968 -7.83 14.26 17.95
N GLU A 969 -7.67 13.05 17.42
CA GLU A 969 -6.58 12.67 16.49
C GLU A 969 -6.69 13.30 15.08
N GLY A 970 -7.91 13.61 14.65
CA GLY A 970 -8.21 14.22 13.36
C GLY A 970 -9.67 14.66 13.32
N VAL A 971 -10.20 14.98 12.13
CA VAL A 971 -11.59 15.43 11.95
C VAL A 971 -12.36 14.52 11.02
N SER A 972 -13.48 13.92 11.46
CA SER A 972 -14.30 13.04 10.62
C SER A 972 -15.58 13.75 10.15
N GLN A 973 -15.59 14.24 8.90
CA GLN A 973 -16.60 15.19 8.38
C GLN A 973 -17.95 14.58 7.93
N GLY A 974 -18.23 13.30 8.18
CA GLY A 974 -19.43 12.61 7.67
C GLY A 974 -19.14 11.60 6.56
N PHE A 975 -17.90 11.08 6.51
CA PHE A 975 -17.39 10.19 5.46
C PHE A 975 -16.64 8.96 6.03
N GLY A 976 -16.77 8.69 7.34
CA GLY A 976 -16.22 7.49 7.98
C GLY A 976 -14.70 7.50 8.22
N SER A 977 -14.02 8.65 8.15
CA SER A 977 -12.56 8.75 8.40
C SER A 977 -12.17 8.23 9.79
N TRP A 978 -13.05 8.38 10.79
CA TRP A 978 -12.88 7.89 12.16
C TRP A 978 -12.59 6.40 12.25
N LYS A 979 -13.07 5.58 11.31
CA LYS A 979 -12.82 4.12 11.26
C LYS A 979 -11.32 3.78 11.16
N GLY A 980 -10.51 4.74 10.68
CA GLY A 980 -9.07 4.66 10.55
C GLY A 980 -8.27 5.55 11.51
N MET A 981 -8.89 6.14 12.54
CA MET A 981 -8.16 6.87 13.59
C MET A 981 -7.68 5.90 14.67
N ALA A 982 -6.42 5.98 15.08
CA ALA A 982 -5.79 5.09 16.05
C ALA A 982 -6.50 5.05 17.41
N ARG A 983 -6.91 6.20 17.97
CA ARG A 983 -7.68 6.25 19.23
C ARG A 983 -8.97 5.45 19.15
N GLN A 984 -9.78 5.71 18.12
CA GLN A 984 -11.00 4.96 17.84
C GLN A 984 -10.72 3.46 17.64
N ARG A 985 -9.67 3.07 16.89
CA ARG A 985 -9.31 1.66 16.67
C ARG A 985 -8.92 0.94 17.96
N PHE A 986 -8.06 1.53 18.80
CA PHE A 986 -7.62 0.90 20.05
C PHE A 986 -8.78 0.72 21.03
N VAL A 987 -9.68 1.72 21.14
CA VAL A 987 -10.90 1.63 21.96
C VAL A 987 -11.88 0.57 21.41
N HIS A 988 -12.11 0.53 20.09
CA HIS A 988 -12.96 -0.49 19.46
C HIS A 988 -12.38 -1.92 19.54
N MET A 989 -11.05 -2.05 19.58
CA MET A 989 -10.36 -3.34 19.70
C MET A 989 -10.32 -3.89 21.13
N THR A 990 -10.47 -3.03 22.15
CA THR A 990 -10.39 -3.39 23.57
C THR A 990 -11.73 -3.46 24.29
N ASN A 991 -12.78 -2.85 23.73
CA ASN A 991 -14.14 -2.94 24.28
C ASN A 991 -14.97 -4.01 23.58
N HIS A 992 -15.90 -4.61 24.33
CA HIS A 992 -16.81 -5.66 23.85
C HIS A 992 -18.19 -5.09 23.55
N HIS A 993 -18.72 -5.34 22.34
CA HIS A 993 -19.99 -4.78 21.89
C HIS A 993 -21.18 -5.63 22.29
N LEU A 994 -22.22 -5.00 22.85
CA LEU A 994 -23.48 -5.66 23.25
C LEU A 994 -24.22 -6.37 22.09
N ARG A 995 -23.85 -6.12 20.83
CA ARG A 995 -24.40 -6.83 19.66
C ARG A 995 -23.76 -8.19 19.38
N ASP A 996 -22.52 -8.43 19.83
CA ASP A 996 -21.84 -9.73 19.65
C ASP A 996 -22.46 -10.83 20.55
N LEU A 997 -23.28 -10.46 21.53
CA LEU A 997 -23.98 -11.33 22.49
C LEU A 997 -25.19 -12.11 21.93
N ASN A 998 -25.42 -12.12 20.61
CA ASN A 998 -26.57 -12.80 19.98
C ASN A 998 -26.14 -14.04 19.14
N PRO A 999 -25.82 -15.18 19.78
CA PRO A 999 -25.33 -16.38 19.08
C PRO A 999 -26.40 -17.11 18.24
N SER A 1000 -27.65 -16.63 18.21
CA SER A 1000 -28.76 -17.24 17.47
C SER A 1000 -28.69 -17.04 15.95
N SER A 1001 -27.84 -16.13 15.46
CA SER A 1001 -27.52 -15.97 14.05
C SER A 1001 -26.15 -16.57 13.71
N SER A 1002 -26.13 -17.72 13.03
CA SER A 1002 -24.92 -18.42 12.58
C SER A 1002 -24.22 -17.75 11.37
N SER A 1003 -24.16 -16.43 11.38
CA SER A 1003 -23.53 -15.58 10.35
C SER A 1003 -22.33 -14.87 10.95
N SER A 1004 -21.13 -15.24 10.49
CA SER A 1004 -19.85 -14.89 11.11
C SER A 1004 -19.41 -13.44 10.85
N SER A 1005 -19.98 -12.47 11.56
CA SER A 1005 -19.64 -11.05 11.46
C SER A 1005 -19.54 -10.38 12.83
N SER A 1006 -18.53 -10.77 13.63
CA SER A 1006 -18.04 -9.91 14.71
C SER A 1006 -17.45 -8.64 14.08
N SER A 1007 -17.69 -7.48 14.69
CA SER A 1007 -17.20 -6.17 14.20
C SER A 1007 -15.68 -6.07 14.21
N THR A 1008 -15.05 -6.68 15.22
CA THR A 1008 -13.61 -6.67 15.45
C THR A 1008 -13.01 -8.04 15.09
N PRO A 1009 -11.93 -8.12 14.29
CA PRO A 1009 -11.32 -9.40 13.95
C PRO A 1009 -10.61 -10.06 15.15
N PRO A 1010 -10.48 -11.40 15.17
CA PRO A 1010 -9.69 -12.13 16.17
C PRO A 1010 -8.23 -11.67 16.21
N GLN A 1011 -7.72 -11.46 17.43
CA GLN A 1011 -6.39 -10.89 17.70
C GLN A 1011 -5.38 -11.99 18.08
N PRO A 1012 -4.08 -11.81 17.76
CA PRO A 1012 -3.06 -12.83 17.99
C PRO A 1012 -2.51 -12.78 19.43
N LEU A 1013 -2.43 -13.95 20.06
CA LEU A 1013 -1.81 -14.16 21.36
C LEU A 1013 -0.83 -15.33 21.26
N LEU A 1014 0.39 -15.17 21.78
CA LEU A 1014 1.45 -16.19 21.70
C LEU A 1014 1.38 -17.10 22.94
N LEU A 1015 0.93 -18.34 22.75
CA LEU A 1015 0.61 -19.27 23.85
C LEU A 1015 1.45 -20.56 23.79
N PRO A 1016 1.72 -21.22 24.93
CA PRO A 1016 2.36 -22.54 24.94
C PRO A 1016 1.48 -23.60 24.27
N LEU A 1017 2.12 -24.59 23.64
CA LEU A 1017 1.44 -25.69 22.96
C LEU A 1017 0.64 -26.58 23.95
N PRO A 1018 -0.59 -27.01 23.59
CA PRO A 1018 -1.40 -27.88 24.44
C PRO A 1018 -0.73 -29.22 24.77
N ASN A 1019 -0.96 -29.71 25.99
CA ASN A 1019 -0.50 -31.01 26.49
C ASN A 1019 1.01 -31.18 26.72
N GLN A 1020 1.79 -30.10 26.85
CA GLN A 1020 3.03 -30.23 27.64
C GLN A 1020 2.67 -30.49 29.11
N PRO A 1021 3.27 -31.49 29.79
CA PRO A 1021 2.96 -31.76 31.18
C PRO A 1021 3.43 -30.60 32.07
N PRO A 1022 2.60 -30.10 33.00
CA PRO A 1022 3.01 -29.02 33.90
C PRO A 1022 4.19 -29.50 34.75
N ARG A 1023 5.33 -28.79 34.68
CA ARG A 1023 6.45 -29.03 35.60
C ARG A 1023 5.96 -28.72 37.01
N SER A 1024 6.09 -29.69 37.91
CA SER A 1024 5.91 -29.47 39.35
C SER A 1024 6.81 -28.33 39.84
N PRO A 1025 6.36 -27.51 40.80
CA PRO A 1025 7.15 -26.38 41.29
C PRO A 1025 8.52 -26.85 41.85
N PRO A 1026 9.57 -26.02 41.76
CA PRO A 1026 10.92 -26.41 42.14
C PRO A 1026 10.99 -26.75 43.63
N SER A 1027 11.15 -28.04 43.93
CA SER A 1027 11.48 -28.53 45.28
C SER A 1027 12.79 -27.88 45.75
N THR A 1028 12.71 -27.07 46.81
CA THR A 1028 13.85 -26.32 47.35
C THR A 1028 14.90 -27.21 47.99
N LYS A 1029 15.85 -27.73 47.18
CA LYS A 1029 17.17 -28.23 47.60
C LYS A 1029 18.12 -28.43 46.41
N HIS A 1030 19.34 -27.89 46.57
CA HIS A 1030 20.53 -28.05 45.71
C HIS A 1030 20.45 -27.50 44.27
N PRO A 1031 21.07 -26.32 44.01
CA PRO A 1031 21.36 -25.82 42.67
C PRO A 1031 22.81 -26.11 42.27
N GLU A 1032 23.09 -27.25 41.64
CA GLU A 1032 24.37 -27.49 40.93
C GLU A 1032 24.23 -28.67 39.95
N ALA A 1033 24.89 -28.55 38.79
CA ALA A 1033 24.98 -29.51 37.68
C ALA A 1033 23.70 -29.85 36.86
N GLU A 1034 23.84 -29.69 35.54
CA GLU A 1034 23.17 -30.38 34.43
C GLU A 1034 21.64 -30.59 34.44
N GLY A 1035 20.94 -29.72 33.70
CA GLY A 1035 19.57 -29.97 33.24
C GLY A 1035 19.10 -28.93 32.23
N THR A 1036 19.16 -29.24 30.93
CA THR A 1036 18.71 -28.33 29.87
C THR A 1036 17.22 -28.04 30.04
N VAL A 1037 16.89 -26.84 30.51
CA VAL A 1037 15.49 -26.41 30.69
C VAL A 1037 14.88 -26.14 29.32
N HIS A 1038 14.36 -27.19 28.69
CA HIS A 1038 13.53 -27.03 27.50
C HIS A 1038 12.32 -26.17 27.86
N SER A 1039 12.29 -24.95 27.33
CA SER A 1039 11.14 -24.04 27.35
C SER A 1039 9.95 -24.65 26.59
N PRO A 1040 8.70 -24.31 26.95
CA PRO A 1040 7.55 -24.73 26.16
C PRO A 1040 7.63 -24.11 24.76
N LEU A 1041 7.32 -24.90 23.74
CA LEU A 1041 7.15 -24.38 22.38
C LEU A 1041 5.89 -23.52 22.35
N LEU A 1042 6.04 -22.29 21.87
CA LEU A 1042 4.97 -21.30 21.76
C LEU A 1042 4.41 -21.27 20.34
N HIS A 1043 3.12 -20.94 20.21
CA HIS A 1043 2.43 -20.80 18.94
C HIS A 1043 1.40 -19.66 18.98
N TYR A 1044 1.20 -18.97 17.87
CA TYR A 1044 0.22 -17.90 17.78
C TYR A 1044 -1.20 -18.47 17.69
N THR A 1045 -2.05 -18.12 18.65
CA THR A 1045 -3.48 -18.42 18.69
C THR A 1045 -4.27 -17.15 18.37
N LEU A 1046 -5.28 -17.24 17.51
CA LEU A 1046 -6.22 -16.13 17.28
C LEU A 1046 -7.42 -16.26 18.22
N LEU A 1047 -7.71 -15.22 19.00
CA LEU A 1047 -8.82 -15.18 19.95
C LEU A 1047 -9.76 -14.00 19.66
N PRO A 1048 -11.09 -14.14 19.79
CA PRO A 1048 -12.00 -13.02 19.64
C PRO A 1048 -11.84 -12.04 20.83
N PRO A 1049 -12.02 -10.72 20.63
CA PRO A 1049 -11.91 -9.74 21.71
C PRO A 1049 -12.82 -10.03 22.92
N SER A 1050 -14.01 -10.59 22.70
CA SER A 1050 -14.92 -11.04 23.76
C SER A 1050 -14.36 -12.11 24.70
N HIS A 1051 -13.36 -12.89 24.26
CA HIS A 1051 -12.60 -13.82 25.11
C HIS A 1051 -11.32 -13.17 25.67
N LEU A 1052 -10.76 -12.17 24.99
CA LEU A 1052 -9.55 -11.49 25.47
C LEU A 1052 -9.87 -10.56 26.64
N THR A 1053 -11.00 -9.84 26.60
CA THR A 1053 -11.46 -8.98 27.71
C THR A 1053 -11.81 -9.74 28.99
N THR A 1054 -12.03 -11.06 28.93
CA THR A 1054 -12.24 -11.91 30.12
C THR A 1054 -10.95 -12.56 30.63
N LEU A 1055 -9.90 -12.63 29.80
CA LEU A 1055 -8.59 -13.16 30.16
C LEU A 1055 -7.59 -12.07 30.60
N LEU A 1056 -7.77 -10.83 30.11
CA LEU A 1056 -6.85 -9.71 30.27
C LEU A 1056 -7.65 -8.42 30.53
N PRO A 1057 -7.50 -7.78 31.71
CA PRO A 1057 -8.30 -6.62 32.06
C PRO A 1057 -7.82 -5.35 31.33
N THR A 1058 -8.76 -4.71 30.62
CA THR A 1058 -8.56 -3.49 29.85
C THR A 1058 -9.65 -2.47 30.17
N ASP A 1059 -9.26 -1.23 30.42
CA ASP A 1059 -10.17 -0.11 30.70
C ASP A 1059 -9.80 1.11 29.83
N LEU A 1060 -10.22 1.08 28.56
CA LEU A 1060 -9.96 2.12 27.57
C LEU A 1060 -11.28 2.74 27.09
N GLN A 1061 -11.56 4.00 27.43
CA GLN A 1061 -12.86 4.62 27.13
C GLN A 1061 -12.71 6.07 26.62
N ILE A 1062 -13.56 6.45 25.66
CA ILE A 1062 -13.68 7.85 25.20
C ILE A 1062 -14.49 8.64 26.23
N VAL A 1063 -14.03 9.84 26.56
CA VAL A 1063 -14.66 10.70 27.58
C VAL A 1063 -15.64 11.72 27.00
N GLU A 1064 -16.67 12.06 27.78
CA GLU A 1064 -17.70 13.08 27.54
C GLU A 1064 -18.53 12.93 26.26
N THR A 1065 -17.93 13.26 25.12
CA THR A 1065 -18.61 13.42 23.81
C THR A 1065 -17.64 13.11 22.68
N ILE A 1066 -18.18 12.73 21.53
CA ILE A 1066 -17.38 12.58 20.30
C ILE A 1066 -16.95 13.97 19.81
N ALA A 1067 -15.69 14.31 20.03
CA ALA A 1067 -15.05 15.51 19.52
C ALA A 1067 -14.63 15.36 18.05
N ARG A 1068 -14.40 16.49 17.37
CA ARG A 1068 -13.85 16.57 16.01
C ARG A 1068 -14.59 15.70 14.97
N CYS A 1069 -15.92 15.68 15.02
CA CYS A 1069 -16.78 15.00 14.05
C CYS A 1069 -17.71 16.01 13.31
N GLY A 1070 -18.37 15.56 12.24
CA GLY A 1070 -19.40 16.30 11.53
C GLY A 1070 -20.35 15.40 10.76
N GLY A 1071 -21.59 15.85 10.56
CA GLY A 1071 -22.64 15.03 9.95
C GLY A 1071 -22.88 13.73 10.74
N ARG A 1072 -23.23 12.65 10.02
CA ARG A 1072 -23.56 11.35 10.64
C ARG A 1072 -22.39 10.70 11.38
N ASP A 1073 -21.14 11.04 11.05
CA ASP A 1073 -19.96 10.50 11.76
C ASP A 1073 -19.99 10.82 13.27
N CYS A 1074 -20.71 11.87 13.71
CA CYS A 1074 -20.93 12.15 15.13
C CYS A 1074 -21.88 11.13 15.78
N ASP A 1075 -23.05 10.93 15.19
CA ASP A 1075 -24.08 10.03 15.72
C ASP A 1075 -23.58 8.58 15.67
N ASP A 1076 -23.00 8.17 14.54
CA ASP A 1076 -22.48 6.82 14.30
C ASP A 1076 -21.39 6.46 15.35
N GLN A 1077 -20.42 7.35 15.60
CA GLN A 1077 -19.42 7.16 16.66
C GLN A 1077 -20.04 7.18 18.07
N THR A 1078 -21.05 8.04 18.32
CA THR A 1078 -21.68 8.14 19.65
C THR A 1078 -22.44 6.88 20.02
N VAL A 1079 -23.03 6.19 19.05
CA VAL A 1079 -23.67 4.88 19.26
C VAL A 1079 -22.64 3.75 19.33
N GLU A 1080 -21.58 3.78 18.50
CA GLU A 1080 -20.54 2.74 18.46
C GLU A 1080 -19.69 2.70 19.74
N PHE A 1081 -19.39 3.86 20.33
CA PHE A 1081 -18.57 3.97 21.54
C PHE A 1081 -19.39 4.14 22.83
N SER A 1082 -20.68 3.77 22.81
CA SER A 1082 -21.57 3.89 23.97
C SER A 1082 -21.41 2.71 24.95
N PRO A 1083 -21.37 2.93 26.28
CA PRO A 1083 -21.44 4.23 26.97
C PRO A 1083 -20.09 4.97 27.00
N LEU A 1084 -20.14 6.30 26.82
CA LEU A 1084 -18.98 7.17 27.02
C LEU A 1084 -18.66 7.35 28.50
N ALA A 1085 -17.38 7.52 28.83
CA ALA A 1085 -16.89 7.75 30.18
C ALA A 1085 -17.11 9.21 30.65
N SER A 1086 -17.28 9.40 31.95
CA SER A 1086 -16.96 10.70 32.58
C SER A 1086 -15.44 10.91 32.60
N PRO A 1087 -14.93 12.15 32.53
CA PRO A 1087 -13.53 12.43 32.78
C PRO A 1087 -13.09 11.95 34.17
N SER A 1088 -11.94 11.29 34.23
CA SER A 1088 -11.18 11.14 35.48
C SER A 1088 -10.18 12.30 35.63
N ASP A 1089 -9.77 12.59 36.86
CA ASP A 1089 -8.57 13.40 37.09
C ASP A 1089 -7.35 12.79 36.36
N PHE A 1090 -6.40 13.61 35.92
CA PHE A 1090 -5.19 13.09 35.30
C PHE A 1090 -4.32 12.29 36.30
N GLN A 1091 -4.32 12.65 37.59
CA GLN A 1091 -3.58 11.89 38.60
C GLN A 1091 -4.18 10.50 38.89
N HIS A 1092 -5.41 10.22 38.43
CA HIS A 1092 -6.06 8.91 38.53
C HIS A 1092 -5.30 7.77 37.82
N HIS A 1093 -4.38 8.09 36.90
CA HIS A 1093 -3.60 7.10 36.15
C HIS A 1093 -2.63 6.30 37.06
N TRP A 1094 -2.11 6.87 38.16
CA TRP A 1094 -1.00 6.27 38.92
C TRP A 1094 -1.34 4.96 39.66
N GLN A 1095 -2.62 4.62 39.78
CA GLN A 1095 -3.04 3.34 40.38
C GLN A 1095 -2.94 2.13 39.42
N TYR A 1096 -2.71 2.34 38.12
CA TYR A 1096 -2.74 1.28 37.10
C TYR A 1096 -1.33 0.87 36.67
N ARG A 1097 -1.06 -0.42 36.49
CA ARG A 1097 0.26 -0.93 36.05
C ARG A 1097 0.61 -0.53 34.63
N PHE A 1098 -0.35 -0.53 33.70
CA PHE A 1098 -0.07 -0.30 32.29
C PHE A 1098 -0.85 0.93 31.78
N LEU A 1099 -0.15 1.93 31.25
CA LEU A 1099 -0.74 3.19 30.78
C LEU A 1099 -0.57 3.33 29.28
N LEU A 1100 -1.67 3.40 28.53
CA LEU A 1100 -1.59 3.56 27.07
C LEU A 1100 -1.36 5.03 26.69
N ASP A 1101 -0.33 5.26 25.88
CA ASP A 1101 -0.11 6.51 25.17
C ASP A 1101 -0.41 6.37 23.67
N LEU A 1102 -1.19 7.32 23.15
CA LEU A 1102 -1.60 7.45 21.75
C LEU A 1102 -1.47 8.91 21.33
N ASP A 1103 -1.00 9.14 20.11
CA ASP A 1103 -0.87 10.47 19.50
C ASP A 1103 -2.19 11.28 19.53
N GLY A 1104 -2.07 12.61 19.47
CA GLY A 1104 -3.16 13.56 19.22
C GLY A 1104 -3.31 13.81 17.72
N ALA A 1105 -3.58 15.07 17.33
CA ALA A 1105 -3.30 15.47 15.95
C ALA A 1105 -1.78 15.60 15.69
N GLY A 1106 -1.01 15.82 16.77
CA GLY A 1106 0.44 15.72 16.87
C GLY A 1106 0.85 14.71 17.95
N PHE A 1107 1.95 14.96 18.64
CA PHE A 1107 2.37 14.21 19.83
C PHE A 1107 1.32 14.13 20.97
N SER A 1108 1.66 13.37 22.02
CA SER A 1108 0.84 13.24 23.23
C SER A 1108 1.58 13.74 24.47
N GLY A 1109 1.19 14.91 24.98
CA GLY A 1109 1.77 15.51 26.19
C GLY A 1109 1.58 14.70 27.49
N ARG A 1110 0.97 13.51 27.43
CA ARG A 1110 0.79 12.57 28.56
C ARG A 1110 2.01 11.66 28.78
N PHE A 1111 2.84 11.44 27.76
CA PHE A 1111 3.90 10.42 27.79
C PHE A 1111 5.01 10.69 28.82
N LEU A 1112 5.51 11.93 28.92
CA LEU A 1112 6.54 12.27 29.91
C LEU A 1112 6.03 12.10 31.37
N PRO A 1113 4.83 12.59 31.75
CA PRO A 1113 4.24 12.24 33.05
C PRO A 1113 4.09 10.74 33.30
N PHE A 1114 3.76 9.93 32.28
CA PHE A 1114 3.68 8.48 32.42
C PHE A 1114 5.06 7.85 32.70
N LEU A 1115 6.11 8.29 32.00
CA LEU A 1115 7.49 7.85 32.27
C LEU A 1115 7.97 8.19 33.69
N HIS A 1116 7.51 9.29 34.30
CA HIS A 1116 7.89 9.66 35.68
C HIS A 1116 7.15 8.87 36.78
N SER A 1117 6.09 8.14 36.44
CA SER A 1117 5.36 7.28 37.37
C SER A 1117 6.01 5.89 37.54
N ARG A 1118 5.58 5.10 38.52
CA ARG A 1118 5.93 3.67 38.63
C ARG A 1118 5.11 2.77 37.69
N SER A 1119 4.34 3.34 36.77
CA SER A 1119 3.54 2.58 35.81
C SER A 1119 4.32 2.38 34.50
N LEU A 1120 4.04 1.29 33.79
CA LEU A 1120 4.69 0.93 32.54
C LEU A 1120 3.97 1.58 31.35
N PRO A 1121 4.58 2.53 30.62
CA PRO A 1121 3.91 3.17 29.49
C PRO A 1121 3.93 2.25 28.26
N PHE A 1122 2.78 2.09 27.61
CA PHE A 1122 2.63 1.44 26.31
C PHE A 1122 2.41 2.55 25.27
N LYS A 1123 3.35 2.82 24.35
CA LYS A 1123 3.20 3.91 23.37
C LYS A 1123 3.01 3.39 21.94
N ALA A 1124 1.98 3.88 21.26
CA ALA A 1124 1.80 3.75 19.81
C ALA A 1124 1.65 5.14 19.17
N GLY A 1125 2.49 5.47 18.20
CA GLY A 1125 2.49 6.78 17.55
C GLY A 1125 3.44 6.89 16.37
N VAL A 1126 3.07 7.73 15.40
CA VAL A 1126 3.86 8.07 14.20
C VAL A 1126 4.62 9.39 14.37
N PHE A 1127 4.23 10.22 15.34
CA PHE A 1127 4.97 11.44 15.67
C PHE A 1127 6.25 11.12 16.43
N ARG A 1128 7.27 11.95 16.20
CA ARG A 1128 8.58 11.92 16.84
C ARG A 1128 8.88 13.29 17.46
N GLU A 1129 9.52 13.26 18.62
CA GLU A 1129 9.72 14.39 19.52
C GLU A 1129 11.22 14.56 19.85
N TRP A 1130 11.61 15.68 20.48
CA TRP A 1130 13.01 15.99 20.84
C TRP A 1130 13.70 14.92 21.72
N TRP A 1131 12.92 14.08 22.40
CA TRP A 1131 13.41 13.04 23.31
C TRP A 1131 13.59 11.66 22.66
N ASP A 1132 13.14 11.44 21.42
CA ASP A 1132 13.14 10.09 20.79
C ASP A 1132 14.54 9.46 20.75
N ASP A 1133 15.59 10.24 20.42
CA ASP A 1133 16.97 9.74 20.41
C ASP A 1133 17.54 9.47 21.83
N ARG A 1134 16.82 9.87 22.90
CA ARG A 1134 17.23 9.73 24.32
C ARG A 1134 16.55 8.57 25.05
N VAL A 1135 15.38 8.10 24.59
CA VAL A 1135 14.55 7.13 25.32
C VAL A 1135 14.43 5.82 24.55
N THR A 1136 15.30 4.86 24.89
CA THR A 1136 15.31 3.53 24.25
C THR A 1136 14.03 2.74 24.56
N ALA A 1137 13.28 2.37 23.52
CA ALA A 1137 12.11 1.50 23.60
C ALA A 1137 12.49 0.09 24.09
N TRP A 1138 11.57 -0.63 24.74
CA TRP A 1138 11.78 -1.88 25.52
C TRP A 1138 12.74 -1.78 26.72
N ALA A 1139 13.54 -0.71 26.86
CA ALA A 1139 14.34 -0.45 28.07
C ALA A 1139 13.64 0.53 29.05
N HIS A 1140 12.83 1.45 28.55
CA HIS A 1140 12.15 2.51 29.34
C HIS A 1140 10.62 2.54 29.18
N PHE A 1141 10.11 2.00 28.07
CA PHE A 1141 8.67 1.92 27.77
C PHE A 1141 8.41 0.76 26.81
N VAL A 1142 7.15 0.33 26.71
CA VAL A 1142 6.70 -0.72 25.80
C VAL A 1142 6.21 -0.09 24.49
N PRO A 1143 6.85 -0.33 23.33
CA PRO A 1143 6.37 0.18 22.06
C PRO A 1143 5.30 -0.75 21.46
N VAL A 1144 4.30 -0.15 20.81
CA VAL A 1144 3.22 -0.87 20.12
C VAL A 1144 3.04 -0.30 18.71
N ASP A 1145 2.80 -1.16 17.71
CA ASP A 1145 2.49 -0.73 16.35
C ASP A 1145 1.17 0.07 16.35
N VAL A 1146 1.12 1.17 15.60
CA VAL A 1146 -0.10 1.96 15.39
C VAL A 1146 -1.23 1.10 14.77
N ARG A 1147 -0.90 0.01 14.05
CA ARG A 1147 -1.86 -1.00 13.58
C ARG A 1147 -2.50 -1.84 14.70
N GLY A 1148 -1.90 -1.91 15.89
CA GLY A 1148 -2.47 -2.54 17.09
C GLY A 1148 -2.35 -4.07 17.18
N GLN A 1149 -1.88 -4.77 16.15
CA GLN A 1149 -1.85 -6.25 16.08
C GLN A 1149 -1.07 -6.92 17.21
N GLY A 1150 -0.11 -6.21 17.82
CA GLY A 1150 0.68 -6.71 18.95
C GLY A 1150 0.06 -6.47 20.33
N LEU A 1151 -0.93 -5.59 20.47
CA LEU A 1151 -1.34 -5.04 21.77
C LEU A 1151 -1.73 -6.12 22.78
N TRP A 1152 -2.65 -7.01 22.39
CA TRP A 1152 -3.13 -8.11 23.24
C TRP A 1152 -2.03 -9.14 23.54
N GLY A 1153 -1.12 -9.40 22.59
CA GLY A 1153 0.04 -10.25 22.81
C GLY A 1153 1.00 -9.67 23.86
N THR A 1154 1.31 -8.38 23.74
CA THR A 1154 2.19 -7.66 24.66
C THR A 1154 1.58 -7.50 26.05
N LEU A 1155 0.28 -7.20 26.13
CA LEU A 1155 -0.44 -7.19 27.41
C LEU A 1155 -0.46 -8.57 28.05
N GLY A 1156 -0.71 -9.63 27.27
CA GLY A 1156 -0.69 -11.02 27.75
C GLY A 1156 0.65 -11.48 28.32
N TYR A 1157 1.76 -10.95 27.81
CA TYR A 1157 3.10 -11.19 28.35
C TYR A 1157 3.27 -10.58 29.76
N PHE A 1158 3.03 -9.28 29.91
CA PHE A 1158 3.25 -8.58 31.20
C PHE A 1158 2.16 -8.87 32.24
N ALA A 1159 0.89 -8.90 31.84
CA ALA A 1159 -0.25 -9.06 32.76
C ALA A 1159 -0.56 -10.53 33.11
N GLY A 1160 -0.05 -11.49 32.33
CA GLY A 1160 -0.32 -12.93 32.47
C GLY A 1160 -1.69 -13.34 31.92
N VAL A 1161 -1.85 -14.60 31.52
CA VAL A 1161 -3.08 -15.12 30.89
C VAL A 1161 -3.55 -16.36 31.63
N ARG A 1162 -4.75 -16.30 32.25
CA ARG A 1162 -5.33 -17.43 33.01
C ARG A 1162 -6.78 -17.67 32.64
N GLY A 1163 -7.09 -18.87 32.15
CA GLY A 1163 -8.47 -19.25 31.88
C GLY A 1163 -8.64 -20.49 30.99
N SER A 1164 -9.88 -20.83 30.67
CA SER A 1164 -10.24 -22.00 29.86
C SER A 1164 -10.60 -21.59 28.42
N LEU A 1165 -9.75 -21.95 27.46
CA LEU A 1165 -10.05 -21.87 26.04
C LEU A 1165 -10.94 -23.06 25.65
N GLY A 1166 -12.27 -22.94 25.80
CA GLY A 1166 -13.18 -24.01 25.36
C GLY A 1166 -14.68 -23.71 25.45
N SER A 1167 -15.33 -23.84 24.29
CA SER A 1167 -16.76 -23.67 24.02
C SER A 1167 -17.30 -22.24 24.11
N GLU A 1168 -18.09 -21.89 23.11
CA GLU A 1168 -19.00 -20.75 23.15
C GLU A 1168 -20.10 -21.01 24.18
N GLY A 1169 -20.56 -19.96 24.87
CA GLY A 1169 -21.93 -19.89 25.36
C GLY A 1169 -22.30 -20.58 26.68
N GLU A 1170 -21.49 -20.47 27.74
CA GLU A 1170 -22.06 -20.51 29.11
C GLU A 1170 -21.20 -19.74 30.13
N ALA A 1171 -21.77 -18.69 30.72
CA ALA A 1171 -21.14 -17.97 31.83
C ALA A 1171 -21.53 -18.67 33.14
N VAL A 1172 -20.62 -19.49 33.67
CA VAL A 1172 -20.75 -20.09 35.01
C VAL A 1172 -20.21 -19.09 36.01
N GLY A 1173 -21.06 -18.64 36.94
CA GLY A 1173 -20.69 -17.69 37.99
C GLY A 1173 -19.89 -18.33 39.13
N ASP A 1174 -19.57 -17.51 40.13
CA ASP A 1174 -18.82 -17.94 41.31
C ASP A 1174 -19.57 -19.04 42.10
N GLU A 1175 -18.93 -20.20 42.29
CA GLU A 1175 -19.28 -21.14 43.37
C GLU A 1175 -18.05 -21.50 44.19
N GLU A 1176 -18.26 -21.59 45.51
CA GLU A 1176 -17.22 -21.76 46.52
C GLU A 1176 -16.65 -23.18 46.58
N ALA A 1177 -15.55 -23.35 47.32
CA ALA A 1177 -14.92 -24.64 47.52
C ALA A 1177 -15.82 -25.62 48.31
N ALA A 1178 -16.23 -26.72 47.68
CA ALA A 1178 -16.97 -27.81 48.31
C ALA A 1178 -16.26 -29.17 48.06
N GLU A 1179 -15.78 -29.81 49.13
CA GLU A 1179 -15.31 -31.20 49.09
C GLU A 1179 -16.52 -32.16 48.98
N GLY A 1180 -16.63 -32.92 47.89
CA GLY A 1180 -17.76 -33.83 47.66
C GLY A 1180 -17.46 -35.00 46.73
N VAL A 1181 -17.63 -36.23 47.22
CA VAL A 1181 -17.38 -37.46 46.45
C VAL A 1181 -18.61 -37.86 45.62
N GLY A 1182 -18.48 -37.94 44.30
CA GLY A 1182 -19.54 -38.47 43.42
C GLY A 1182 -19.08 -38.70 41.98
N ALA A 1183 -18.93 -39.96 41.55
CA ALA A 1183 -18.43 -40.28 40.22
C ALA A 1183 -19.54 -40.32 39.15
N GLY A 1184 -19.63 -39.29 38.31
CA GLY A 1184 -20.51 -39.24 37.14
C GLY A 1184 -19.74 -39.22 35.82
N LYS A 1185 -19.95 -40.21 34.92
CA LYS A 1185 -19.35 -40.22 33.58
C LYS A 1185 -20.14 -39.33 32.60
N GLY A 1186 -19.88 -38.03 32.64
CA GLY A 1186 -20.25 -37.09 31.56
C GLY A 1186 -19.03 -36.77 30.69
N SER A 1187 -19.06 -37.11 29.39
CA SER A 1187 -17.97 -36.80 28.46
C SER A 1187 -18.06 -35.38 27.91
N GLY A 1188 -18.10 -34.39 28.80
CA GLY A 1188 -17.92 -32.99 28.42
C GLY A 1188 -16.52 -32.77 27.87
N LYS A 1189 -16.40 -32.05 26.75
CA LYS A 1189 -15.09 -31.57 26.27
C LYS A 1189 -14.59 -30.51 27.25
N LYS A 1190 -13.72 -30.89 28.19
CA LYS A 1190 -13.01 -29.90 29.03
C LYS A 1190 -12.30 -28.91 28.11
N GLY A 1191 -12.50 -27.62 28.35
CA GLY A 1191 -11.75 -26.56 27.68
C GLY A 1191 -10.27 -26.66 27.99
N LEU A 1192 -9.45 -26.11 27.10
CA LEU A 1192 -8.01 -26.06 27.27
C LEU A 1192 -7.68 -24.99 28.32
N TRP A 1193 -7.39 -25.40 29.55
CA TRP A 1193 -6.85 -24.50 30.56
C TRP A 1193 -5.46 -24.00 30.15
N VAL A 1194 -5.27 -22.69 30.19
CA VAL A 1194 -4.01 -21.99 29.97
C VAL A 1194 -3.69 -21.17 31.21
N ASP A 1195 -2.45 -21.26 31.67
CA ASP A 1195 -1.86 -20.46 32.74
C ASP A 1195 -0.47 -20.01 32.26
N VAL A 1196 -0.41 -18.79 31.72
CA VAL A 1196 0.84 -18.09 31.41
C VAL A 1196 1.07 -17.11 32.56
N PRO A 1197 2.16 -17.25 33.34
CA PRO A 1197 2.44 -16.34 34.44
C PRO A 1197 2.74 -14.93 33.92
N PRO A 1198 2.40 -13.88 34.68
CA PRO A 1198 2.78 -12.51 34.36
C PRO A 1198 4.29 -12.31 34.46
N HIS A 1199 4.87 -11.59 33.50
CA HIS A 1199 6.26 -11.11 33.54
C HIS A 1199 6.33 -9.83 34.39
N GLU A 1200 5.97 -9.96 35.68
CA GLU A 1200 5.89 -8.82 36.61
C GLU A 1200 7.25 -8.17 36.84
N VAL A 1201 8.34 -8.93 36.86
CA VAL A 1201 9.69 -8.42 37.16
C VAL A 1201 10.22 -7.61 36.00
N GLU A 1202 10.01 -8.09 34.78
CA GLU A 1202 10.37 -7.42 33.54
C GLU A 1202 9.56 -6.13 33.37
N GLY A 1203 8.27 -6.15 33.72
CA GLY A 1203 7.42 -4.95 33.72
C GLY A 1203 7.80 -3.92 34.79
N GLU A 1204 8.02 -4.37 36.03
CA GLU A 1204 8.51 -3.57 37.17
C GLU A 1204 9.85 -2.91 36.83
N GLU A 1205 10.77 -3.66 36.21
CA GLU A 1205 12.09 -3.17 35.83
C GLU A 1205 12.04 -2.14 34.69
N ILE A 1206 11.26 -2.35 33.61
CA ILE A 1206 11.16 -1.37 32.52
C ILE A 1206 10.54 -0.06 33.03
N ALA A 1207 9.50 -0.13 33.85
CA ALA A 1207 8.88 1.05 34.46
C ALA A 1207 9.88 1.81 35.35
N GLU A 1208 10.57 1.11 36.26
CA GLU A 1208 11.56 1.75 37.14
C GLU A 1208 12.80 2.25 36.40
N ARG A 1209 13.25 1.58 35.33
CA ARG A 1209 14.32 2.08 34.44
C ARG A 1209 13.87 3.35 33.74
N GLY A 1210 12.68 3.35 33.13
CA GLY A 1210 12.06 4.53 32.50
C GLY A 1210 11.97 5.71 33.45
N ARG A 1211 11.45 5.49 34.67
CA ARG A 1211 11.33 6.50 35.73
C ARG A 1211 12.67 7.11 36.14
N ARG A 1212 13.67 6.27 36.41
CA ARG A 1212 15.01 6.71 36.82
C ARG A 1212 15.74 7.45 35.69
N TRP A 1213 15.56 7.02 34.45
CA TRP A 1213 16.19 7.66 33.28
C TRP A 1213 15.52 8.98 32.89
N ALA A 1214 14.20 9.04 32.89
CA ALA A 1214 13.44 10.27 32.67
C ALA A 1214 13.82 11.37 33.68
N GLY A 1215 14.03 10.99 34.95
CA GLY A 1215 14.55 11.88 36.00
C GLY A 1215 15.99 12.38 35.81
N GLN A 1216 16.71 11.95 34.76
CA GLN A 1216 18.10 12.35 34.47
C GLN A 1216 18.28 13.06 33.12
N VAL A 1217 17.45 12.78 32.11
CA VAL A 1217 17.62 13.35 30.75
C VAL A 1217 16.38 14.01 30.14
N LEU A 1218 15.25 14.02 30.84
CA LEU A 1218 13.97 14.62 30.40
C LEU A 1218 13.48 15.74 31.35
N ARG A 1219 14.36 16.26 32.21
CA ARG A 1219 14.06 17.36 33.14
C ARG A 1219 13.90 18.68 32.39
N LYS A 1220 13.41 19.73 33.07
CA LYS A 1220 13.34 21.10 32.51
C LYS A 1220 14.74 21.62 32.17
N GLU A 1221 15.73 21.29 32.97
CA GLU A 1221 17.14 21.54 32.71
C GLU A 1221 17.62 20.89 31.41
N ASP A 1222 17.19 19.66 31.10
CA ASP A 1222 17.59 18.97 29.87
C ASP A 1222 16.91 19.55 28.62
N MET A 1223 15.68 20.06 28.77
CA MET A 1223 15.00 20.86 27.74
C MET A 1223 15.77 22.15 27.46
N GLU A 1224 16.17 22.90 28.50
CA GLU A 1224 17.01 24.09 28.35
C GLU A 1224 18.35 23.78 27.68
N ILE A 1225 19.02 22.70 28.09
CA ILE A 1225 20.32 22.28 27.53
C ILE A 1225 20.21 21.91 26.04
N TYR A 1226 19.15 21.21 25.65
CA TYR A 1226 18.87 20.88 24.25
C TYR A 1226 18.52 22.13 23.45
N PHE A 1227 17.68 23.03 24.00
CA PHE A 1227 17.23 24.20 23.26
C PHE A 1227 18.31 25.27 23.13
N PHE A 1228 19.12 25.49 24.18
CA PHE A 1228 20.33 26.31 24.11
C PHE A 1228 21.28 25.76 23.03
N ARG A 1229 21.44 24.43 22.94
CA ARG A 1229 22.27 23.85 21.89
C ARG A 1229 21.71 24.14 20.50
N LEU A 1230 20.42 23.87 20.31
CA LEU A 1230 19.71 24.09 19.04
C LEU A 1230 19.83 25.55 18.57
N LEU A 1231 19.70 26.52 19.48
CA LEU A 1231 19.77 27.93 19.14
C LEU A 1231 21.21 28.45 18.91
N LEU A 1232 22.25 27.82 19.48
CA LEU A 1232 23.64 28.12 19.07
C LEU A 1232 23.94 27.64 17.65
N GLU A 1233 23.52 26.43 17.29
CA GLU A 1233 23.68 25.93 15.91
C GLU A 1233 22.85 26.76 14.92
N TRP A 1234 21.62 27.15 15.29
CA TRP A 1234 20.77 28.05 14.49
C TRP A 1234 21.37 29.46 14.35
N GLY A 1235 21.92 30.00 15.43
CA GLY A 1235 22.61 31.29 15.44
C GLY A 1235 23.80 31.32 14.49
N ARG A 1236 24.57 30.22 14.40
CA ARG A 1236 25.62 30.06 13.40
C ARG A 1236 25.05 29.91 11.99
N LEU A 1237 24.08 29.03 11.78
CA LEU A 1237 23.48 28.73 10.46
C LEU A 1237 22.93 29.98 9.76
N THR A 1238 22.41 30.93 10.55
CA THR A 1238 21.84 32.22 10.11
C THR A 1238 22.86 33.38 10.06
N ASP A 1239 24.15 33.12 10.29
CA ASP A 1239 25.24 34.09 10.15
C ASP A 1239 25.81 34.06 8.72
N ASP A 1240 26.11 35.23 8.14
CA ASP A 1240 26.69 35.31 6.80
C ASP A 1240 28.14 34.77 6.75
N GLY A 1241 28.85 34.78 7.88
CA GLY A 1241 30.18 34.20 8.04
C GLY A 1241 30.20 32.74 8.51
N ARG A 1242 29.08 32.01 8.47
CA ARG A 1242 28.89 30.71 9.15
C ARG A 1242 29.95 29.64 8.91
N ASP A 1243 30.56 29.63 7.73
CA ASP A 1243 31.59 28.66 7.33
C ASP A 1243 32.98 29.00 7.95
N GLY A 1244 33.24 30.27 8.27
CA GLY A 1244 34.48 30.76 8.89
C GLY A 1244 34.43 31.02 10.40
N ILE A 1245 33.26 30.90 11.05
CA ILE A 1245 33.08 31.06 12.51
C ILE A 1245 32.94 29.71 13.22
N GLY A 1246 33.43 29.63 14.46
CA GLY A 1246 33.37 28.42 15.29
C GLY A 1246 34.22 28.51 16.55
N PHE A 1247 33.97 27.63 17.52
CA PHE A 1247 34.74 27.52 18.75
C PHE A 1247 35.94 26.59 18.55
N SER A 1248 37.16 27.12 18.61
CA SER A 1248 38.41 26.36 18.71
C SER A 1248 38.97 26.41 20.13
N SER A 1249 39.54 25.31 20.62
CA SER A 1249 40.21 25.17 21.93
C SER A 1249 41.57 25.86 22.00
#